data_AF-A0A9P1D390-F1
#
_entry.id   AF-A0A9P1D390-F1
#
_cell.length_a   1.000
_cell.length_b   1.000
_cell.length_c   1.000
_cell.angle_alpha   90.00
_cell.angle_beta   90.00
_cell.angle_gamma   90.00
#
_symmetry.space_group_name_H-M   'P 1'
#
loop_
_entity.id
_entity.type
_entity.pdbx_description
1 polymer ?
#
loop_
_entity_poly.entity_id
_entity_poly.type
_entity_poly.pdbx_seq_one_letter_code
_entity_poly.pdbx_strand_id
1 'polypeptide(L)'
;MDAIDGSAPSRLWCNFRTTKPHAGVLRRTSPRVAYATAPKRRPHLQAVALSTVVAVSLSRRPRVVKCSRQNSQAPIQTAAGSLLVLCGPSGVGKSTLVKRLLSHDELGQCFGLVVSHTTRPPRDSEVDGVDYHFVSRQVMEEMIADGKFLEHADVHGNLYGTSFAAIQDICAAGQNCVLDIDVEGVKSLKAYIAKEEMQHSYFVEVLPEGGIATLEARLRSRGVDDEAGIQRRLATARKEMKEYGSIQWDSTILSVDGDIDRGAQELRRIATRLVGMPESSLAEDDEPMESPDPVQDGPAVPSGAPTKSVFGEFSGLARMLGDSCVDLGQGFPNFDPPEFVVKALRDELDGTVPGAVRTRHQYTRTAGHVTLVEALAERYSRHLGRSLDAMKEVAVTVGATNALFLAMQAALARPGAGREIVALEPFFELYRSQARGLNAEFRSVALRFDEAKRCFELDVEALAEALGPQTAALIVNTPHNPTGKAFEEWELKAIAKLAQQHPNLLVISDEVYKYMIFDPPSGGLANQKDSPAGHIHFAKLPGMWEKTLTVSSAGKTFGITGWQIGWLIGPSEWMEPIQCYMPNLQFCAPTLTQRALCRVLREAAEPFHGAESYYEWLRQDYARRRDIMVAALEAGGIKTARSQGGFFLLGDISGLCGPEGPLHESWEASLRPDEAKDWTCCRALAAEIGIVSLPVSPFFGAGSAKNIRTRFARFCFAKTDATLEEAAKRLASLA
;
A
#
# COMPACT_ATOMS: atom_id res chain seq x y z
N MET A 1 -47.58 8.90 59.36
CA MET A 1 -48.09 10.28 59.26
C MET A 1 -47.22 11.01 58.27
N ASP A 2 -47.89 11.65 57.32
CA ASP A 2 -47.36 12.25 56.11
C ASP A 2 -46.38 13.42 56.28
N ALA A 3 -45.70 13.68 55.16
CA ALA A 3 -45.38 14.98 54.56
C ALA A 3 -44.12 15.76 55.01
N ILE A 4 -43.20 15.85 54.03
CA ILE A 4 -42.59 17.05 53.43
C ILE A 4 -42.30 18.24 54.37
N ASP A 5 -41.04 18.67 54.39
CA ASP A 5 -40.75 20.09 54.58
C ASP A 5 -39.54 20.55 53.76
N GLY A 6 -39.66 21.77 53.24
CA GLY A 6 -38.75 22.42 52.32
C GLY A 6 -38.37 23.84 52.76
N SER A 7 -37.05 24.03 52.87
CA SER A 7 -36.27 25.21 52.47
C SER A 7 -36.25 26.53 53.29
N ALA A 8 -34.99 26.97 53.50
CA ALA A 8 -34.42 28.32 53.33
C ALA A 8 -34.17 29.20 54.59
N PRO A 9 -33.31 30.26 54.56
CA PRO A 9 -32.25 30.63 53.59
C PRO A 9 -30.90 31.22 54.17
N SER A 10 -29.92 31.41 53.25
CA SER A 10 -29.04 32.60 53.04
C SER A 10 -27.54 32.64 53.43
N ARG A 11 -26.70 32.79 52.37
CA ARG A 11 -25.51 33.71 52.12
C ARG A 11 -24.25 33.56 53.00
N LEU A 12 -22.99 33.80 52.59
CA LEU A 12 -22.20 33.97 51.34
C LEU A 12 -20.70 33.91 51.74
N TRP A 13 -19.82 33.56 50.79
CA TRP A 13 -18.41 33.14 50.94
C TRP A 13 -17.34 34.24 51.07
N CYS A 14 -16.19 33.88 51.67
CA CYS A 14 -14.93 34.64 51.79
C CYS A 14 -13.80 34.14 50.87
N ASN A 15 -12.92 35.06 50.46
CA ASN A 15 -11.58 34.86 49.87
C ASN A 15 -10.49 35.22 50.90
N PHE A 16 -9.38 34.48 50.97
CA PHE A 16 -7.99 34.93 50.70
C PHE A 16 -6.90 33.96 51.24
N ARG A 17 -5.73 34.04 50.60
CA ARG A 17 -4.61 33.10 50.51
C ARG A 17 -3.45 33.35 51.51
N THR A 18 -2.70 32.26 51.73
CA THR A 18 -1.21 32.08 51.87
C THR A 18 -0.43 32.70 53.04
N THR A 19 0.31 31.88 53.80
CA THR A 19 1.80 31.68 53.74
C THR A 19 2.31 30.69 54.82
N LYS A 20 3.45 30.03 54.54
CA LYS A 20 4.22 28.95 55.26
C LYS A 20 5.08 29.50 56.44
N PRO A 21 5.73 28.73 57.38
CA PRO A 21 6.70 27.63 57.11
C PRO A 21 6.92 26.50 58.18
N HIS A 22 7.91 25.65 57.87
CA HIS A 22 8.48 24.40 58.44
C HIS A 22 8.81 24.28 59.95
N ALA A 23 8.87 23.04 60.48
CA ALA A 23 10.11 22.27 60.76
C ALA A 23 9.95 21.05 61.73
N GLY A 24 10.77 20.00 61.55
CA GLY A 24 11.21 19.04 62.61
C GLY A 24 10.69 17.59 62.52
N VAL A 25 11.25 16.65 61.74
CA VAL A 25 12.43 15.76 61.99
C VAL A 25 12.11 14.49 62.83
N LEU A 26 12.30 13.30 62.23
CA LEU A 26 13.15 12.21 62.76
C LEU A 26 13.34 11.06 61.74
N ARG A 27 14.58 10.54 61.71
CA ARG A 27 15.18 9.55 60.80
C ARG A 27 14.61 8.13 60.96
N ARG A 28 14.70 7.30 59.90
CA ARG A 28 15.35 5.97 59.97
C ARG A 28 15.66 5.33 58.60
N THR A 29 16.80 4.67 58.63
CA THR A 29 17.64 3.90 57.69
C THR A 29 17.00 2.77 56.88
N SER A 30 17.67 2.48 55.75
CA SER A 30 17.50 1.42 54.74
C SER A 30 17.59 -0.04 55.24
N PRO A 31 17.28 -1.00 54.36
CA PRO A 31 18.31 -2.01 54.03
C PRO A 31 18.44 -2.34 52.52
N ARG A 32 19.68 -2.68 52.13
CA ARG A 32 20.08 -3.30 50.86
C ARG A 32 19.92 -4.83 50.97
N VAL A 33 19.58 -5.50 49.86
CA VAL A 33 19.76 -6.95 49.68
C VAL A 33 20.51 -7.21 48.38
N ALA A 34 21.43 -8.18 48.48
CA ALA A 34 22.51 -8.52 47.56
C ALA A 34 22.07 -9.45 46.41
N TYR A 35 22.77 -9.36 45.28
CA TYR A 35 22.78 -10.37 44.22
C TYR A 35 23.95 -11.34 44.44
N ALA A 36 23.63 -12.64 44.44
CA ALA A 36 24.59 -13.74 44.54
C ALA A 36 25.13 -14.13 43.17
N THR A 37 26.44 -14.33 43.09
CA THR A 37 27.19 -14.84 41.94
C THR A 37 27.42 -16.35 42.09
N ALA A 38 27.34 -17.09 40.99
CA ALA A 38 27.73 -18.50 40.88
C ALA A 38 28.40 -18.78 39.50
N PRO A 39 29.23 -19.83 39.37
CA PRO A 39 30.47 -19.77 38.59
C PRO A 39 30.39 -20.38 37.16
N LYS A 40 31.19 -19.82 36.24
CA LYS A 40 31.44 -20.36 34.89
C LYS A 40 32.51 -21.46 34.92
N ARG A 41 32.20 -22.64 34.38
CA ARG A 41 33.16 -23.69 34.00
C ARG A 41 33.53 -23.55 32.52
N ARG A 42 34.82 -23.68 32.20
CA ARG A 42 35.38 -23.83 30.84
C ARG A 42 35.23 -25.28 30.36
N PRO A 43 35.33 -25.52 29.05
CA PRO A 43 36.42 -26.40 28.61
C PRO A 43 37.19 -25.87 27.39
N HIS A 44 38.26 -26.62 27.12
CA HIS A 44 39.41 -26.33 26.28
C HIS A 44 39.14 -26.41 24.78
N LEU A 45 39.80 -25.56 23.99
CA LEU A 45 40.02 -25.74 22.56
C LEU A 45 41.53 -25.78 22.33
N GLN A 46 42.02 -26.93 21.84
CA GLN A 46 43.36 -27.10 21.31
C GLN A 46 43.37 -26.67 19.85
N ALA A 47 44.38 -25.88 19.50
CA ALA A 47 44.74 -25.52 18.14
C ALA A 47 45.51 -26.66 17.47
N VAL A 48 45.25 -26.91 16.19
CA VAL A 48 46.24 -27.43 15.25
C VAL A 48 46.06 -26.69 13.92
N ALA A 49 47.15 -26.08 13.46
CA ALA A 49 47.29 -25.46 12.15
C ALA A 49 48.32 -26.26 11.32
N LEU A 50 48.34 -25.95 10.02
CA LEU A 50 49.38 -26.24 9.01
C LEU A 50 49.38 -27.69 8.46
N SER A 51 49.57 -27.98 7.17
CA SER A 51 50.07 -27.18 6.04
C SER A 51 50.02 -28.00 4.73
N THR A 52 50.39 -27.34 3.62
CA THR A 52 51.03 -27.83 2.36
C THR A 52 50.07 -27.92 1.16
N VAL A 53 50.02 -27.04 0.14
CA VAL A 53 51.00 -26.38 -0.78
C VAL A 53 51.20 -27.14 -2.12
N VAL A 54 50.80 -26.45 -3.21
CA VAL A 54 51.34 -26.40 -4.60
C VAL A 54 50.92 -27.44 -5.66
N ALA A 55 49.98 -26.98 -6.51
CA ALA A 55 50.01 -26.71 -7.97
C ALA A 55 50.96 -27.45 -8.95
N VAL A 56 50.57 -27.33 -10.25
CA VAL A 56 51.28 -27.57 -11.56
C VAL A 56 50.66 -28.76 -12.33
N SER A 57 50.30 -28.75 -13.63
CA SER A 57 50.35 -27.76 -14.72
C SER A 57 49.76 -28.32 -16.04
N LEU A 58 49.17 -27.41 -16.83
CA LEU A 58 49.13 -27.25 -18.30
C LEU A 58 48.67 -28.34 -19.30
N SER A 59 47.72 -27.87 -20.14
CA SER A 59 47.72 -27.86 -21.62
C SER A 59 46.86 -28.89 -22.38
N ARG A 60 45.82 -28.37 -23.07
CA ARG A 60 45.67 -28.39 -24.55
C ARG A 60 44.35 -27.72 -24.97
N ARG A 61 44.43 -26.79 -25.91
CA ARG A 61 43.37 -26.29 -26.81
C ARG A 61 43.90 -26.43 -28.26
N PRO A 62 43.13 -26.28 -29.36
CA PRO A 62 41.68 -26.07 -29.50
C PRO A 62 41.01 -26.97 -30.57
N ARG A 63 39.67 -26.97 -30.64
CA ARG A 63 38.96 -27.04 -31.94
C ARG A 63 37.72 -26.16 -31.90
N VAL A 64 37.69 -25.19 -32.80
CA VAL A 64 36.66 -24.15 -32.96
C VAL A 64 35.64 -24.62 -33.99
N VAL A 65 34.36 -24.52 -33.67
CA VAL A 65 33.29 -24.24 -34.65
C VAL A 65 32.44 -23.11 -34.07
N LYS A 66 32.33 -22.03 -34.84
CA LYS A 66 31.68 -20.76 -34.50
C LYS A 66 30.16 -20.87 -34.59
N CYS A 67 29.44 -20.27 -33.63
CA CYS A 67 28.29 -19.42 -33.94
C CYS A 67 28.07 -18.39 -32.83
N SER A 68 27.60 -17.21 -33.22
CA SER A 68 27.83 -15.89 -32.65
C SER A 68 26.81 -15.40 -31.63
N ARG A 69 27.27 -14.83 -30.51
CA ARG A 69 26.65 -13.68 -29.82
C ARG A 69 27.74 -12.81 -29.19
N GLN A 70 27.84 -11.57 -29.65
CA GLN A 70 28.70 -10.52 -29.08
C GLN A 70 27.95 -9.76 -27.98
N ASN A 71 28.74 -9.24 -27.05
CA ASN A 71 28.47 -8.27 -25.97
C ASN A 71 28.02 -8.81 -24.61
N SER A 72 28.95 -9.44 -23.90
CA SER A 72 29.08 -9.35 -22.45
C SER A 72 30.20 -8.35 -22.12
N GLN A 73 29.88 -7.16 -21.62
CA GLN A 73 30.87 -6.25 -21.04
C GLN A 73 31.29 -6.77 -19.65
N ALA A 74 32.59 -6.75 -19.41
CA ALA A 74 33.24 -7.16 -18.17
C ALA A 74 32.93 -6.19 -17.01
N PRO A 75 33.02 -6.63 -15.73
CA PRO A 75 32.77 -5.78 -14.58
C PRO A 75 33.81 -4.66 -14.46
N ILE A 76 33.33 -3.44 -14.19
CA ILE A 76 34.18 -2.26 -13.92
C ILE A 76 34.56 -2.29 -12.43
N GLN A 77 35.85 -2.40 -12.11
CA GLN A 77 36.39 -2.07 -10.78
C GLN A 77 36.54 -0.54 -10.70
N THR A 78 35.84 0.13 -9.79
CA THR A 78 36.06 1.56 -9.51
C THR A 78 36.90 1.75 -8.24
N ALA A 79 37.94 2.58 -8.34
CA ALA A 79 38.75 3.05 -7.22
C ALA A 79 38.03 4.22 -6.51
N ALA A 80 38.33 4.45 -5.22
CA ALA A 80 37.78 5.57 -4.45
C ALA A 80 38.03 6.93 -5.14
N GLY A 81 37.04 7.83 -5.06
CA GLY A 81 37.11 9.19 -5.63
C GLY A 81 36.11 9.49 -6.77
N SER A 82 35.09 8.65 -6.97
CA SER A 82 34.02 8.92 -7.94
C SER A 82 33.06 10.01 -7.43
N LEU A 83 32.46 10.78 -8.34
CA LEU A 83 31.47 11.82 -8.02
C LEU A 83 30.05 11.31 -8.26
N LEU A 84 29.23 11.27 -7.21
CA LEU A 84 27.78 11.08 -7.28
C LEU A 84 27.08 12.43 -7.09
N VAL A 85 26.57 13.00 -8.19
CA VAL A 85 26.01 14.36 -8.21
C VAL A 85 24.49 14.28 -8.20
N LEU A 86 23.85 14.86 -7.19
CA LEU A 86 22.41 15.01 -7.11
C LEU A 86 22.01 16.45 -7.45
N CYS A 87 21.09 16.61 -8.39
CA CYS A 87 20.54 17.90 -8.76
C CYS A 87 19.01 17.85 -8.78
N GLY A 88 18.33 18.95 -8.43
CA GLY A 88 16.88 18.99 -8.38
C GLY A 88 16.39 20.26 -7.69
N PRO A 89 15.11 20.65 -7.84
CA PRO A 89 14.64 21.92 -7.34
C PRO A 89 14.69 21.97 -5.81
N SER A 90 14.84 23.18 -5.27
CA SER A 90 14.84 23.39 -3.82
C SER A 90 13.55 22.86 -3.18
N GLY A 91 13.68 21.97 -2.19
CA GLY A 91 12.53 21.34 -1.51
C GLY A 91 12.15 19.96 -2.04
N VAL A 92 12.76 19.47 -3.12
CA VAL A 92 12.47 18.13 -3.68
C VAL A 92 12.96 16.97 -2.81
N GLY A 93 13.78 17.22 -1.77
CA GLY A 93 14.14 16.21 -0.76
C GLY A 93 15.52 15.58 -0.95
N LYS A 94 16.39 16.19 -1.75
CA LYS A 94 17.79 15.76 -1.98
C LYS A 94 18.55 15.48 -0.69
N SER A 95 18.55 16.43 0.24
CA SER A 95 19.25 16.28 1.53
C SER A 95 18.71 15.10 2.37
N THR A 96 17.42 14.76 2.23
CA THR A 96 16.84 13.59 2.90
C THR A 96 17.30 12.29 2.23
N LEU A 97 17.37 12.26 0.89
CA LEU A 97 17.89 11.11 0.14
C LEU A 97 19.36 10.86 0.45
N VAL A 98 20.18 11.92 0.47
CA VAL A 98 21.60 11.85 0.85
C VAL A 98 21.75 11.31 2.27
N LYS A 99 20.98 11.83 3.25
CA LYS A 99 21.01 11.31 4.63
C LYS A 99 20.68 9.81 4.69
N ARG A 100 19.70 9.34 3.93
CA ARG A 100 19.32 7.91 3.88
C ARG A 100 20.35 7.03 3.18
N LEU A 101 21.13 7.57 2.24
CA LEU A 101 22.26 6.87 1.63
C LEU A 101 23.41 6.74 2.64
N LEU A 102 23.78 7.85 3.29
CA LEU A 102 24.89 7.89 4.26
C LEU A 102 24.59 7.12 5.55
N SER A 103 23.33 6.95 5.92
CA SER A 103 22.91 6.17 7.09
C SER A 103 22.88 4.66 6.85
N HIS A 104 23.21 4.17 5.66
CA HIS A 104 23.25 2.75 5.37
C HIS A 104 24.58 2.15 5.84
N ASP A 105 24.54 1.00 6.52
CA ASP A 105 25.70 0.46 7.25
C ASP A 105 26.95 0.27 6.39
N GLU A 106 26.89 -0.63 5.39
CA GLU A 106 28.06 -0.89 4.54
C GLU A 106 28.19 0.13 3.41
N LEU A 107 27.09 0.39 2.69
CA LEU A 107 27.08 1.29 1.53
C LEU A 107 27.38 2.74 1.91
N GLY A 108 26.88 3.24 3.04
CA GLY A 108 27.07 4.62 3.48
C GLY A 108 28.53 4.93 3.81
N GLN A 109 29.31 3.96 4.29
CA GLN A 109 30.74 4.11 4.55
C GLN A 109 31.54 4.38 3.27
N CYS A 110 31.02 3.98 2.11
CA CYS A 110 31.67 4.23 0.82
C CYS A 110 31.49 5.67 0.30
N PHE A 111 30.71 6.52 0.98
CA PHE A 111 30.35 7.86 0.50
C PHE A 111 30.52 8.94 1.57
N GLY A 112 30.91 10.13 1.14
CA GLY A 112 30.94 11.34 1.97
C GLY A 112 30.26 12.52 1.28
N LEU A 113 29.43 13.27 2.01
CA LEU A 113 28.82 14.50 1.49
C LEU A 113 29.85 15.63 1.44
N VAL A 114 30.01 16.22 0.27
CA VAL A 114 30.88 17.38 0.07
C VAL A 114 30.13 18.64 0.48
N VAL A 115 30.66 19.36 1.48
CA VAL A 115 30.09 20.63 1.94
C VAL A 115 30.57 21.77 1.03
N SER A 116 29.64 22.40 0.31
CA SER A 116 29.94 23.48 -0.64
C SER A 116 30.09 24.83 0.06
N HIS A 117 30.69 25.81 -0.61
CA HIS A 117 30.77 27.20 -0.14
C HIS A 117 29.61 28.03 -0.71
N THR A 118 29.16 29.05 0.03
CA THR A 118 28.23 30.05 -0.47
C THR A 118 28.46 31.43 0.14
N THR A 119 28.12 32.48 -0.61
CA THR A 119 28.11 33.87 -0.12
C THR A 119 26.76 34.32 0.42
N ARG A 120 25.74 33.47 0.33
CA ARG A 120 24.41 33.75 0.88
C ARG A 120 24.49 33.70 2.42
N PRO A 121 23.79 34.57 3.17
CA PRO A 121 23.68 34.41 4.61
C PRO A 121 23.00 33.07 5.00
N PRO A 122 23.41 32.43 6.11
CA PRO A 122 22.77 31.21 6.61
C PRO A 122 21.31 31.48 7.01
N ARG A 123 20.44 30.48 6.85
CA ARG A 123 19.07 30.47 7.40
C ARG A 123 19.08 30.04 8.87
N ASP A 124 17.99 30.32 9.58
CA ASP A 124 17.81 29.98 11.00
C ASP A 124 18.03 28.49 11.36
N SER A 125 17.92 27.60 10.38
CA SER A 125 18.10 26.15 10.54
C SER A 125 19.43 25.60 9.99
N GLU A 126 20.30 26.45 9.42
CA GLU A 126 21.55 26.04 8.76
C GLU A 126 22.76 26.29 9.66
N VAL A 127 23.73 25.38 9.60
CA VAL A 127 24.96 25.41 10.40
C VAL A 127 26.19 25.51 9.48
N ASP A 128 27.08 26.45 9.78
CA ASP A 128 28.32 26.65 9.05
C ASP A 128 29.24 25.42 9.14
N GLY A 129 29.80 25.01 8.00
CA GLY A 129 30.63 23.81 7.86
C GLY A 129 29.85 22.48 7.88
N VAL A 130 28.51 22.53 7.98
CA VAL A 130 27.63 21.35 7.88
C VAL A 130 26.76 21.44 6.64
N ASP A 131 26.02 22.54 6.47
CA ASP A 131 25.15 22.75 5.32
C ASP A 131 25.90 23.43 4.17
N TYR A 132 26.64 24.48 4.50
CA TYR A 132 27.58 25.17 3.61
C TYR A 132 28.72 25.77 4.44
N HIS A 133 29.83 26.08 3.79
CA HIS A 133 30.79 27.07 4.27
C HIS A 133 30.31 28.46 3.87
N PHE A 134 29.82 29.23 4.83
CA PHE A 134 29.30 30.58 4.61
C PHE A 134 30.44 31.59 4.65
N VAL A 135 30.84 32.08 3.49
CA VAL A 135 31.99 33.01 3.33
C VAL A 135 31.54 34.35 2.76
N SER A 136 32.33 35.41 2.97
CA SER A 136 32.02 36.69 2.34
C SER A 136 32.24 36.61 0.83
N ARG A 137 31.53 37.44 0.05
CA ARG A 137 31.70 37.50 -1.41
C ARG A 137 33.15 37.77 -1.81
N GLN A 138 33.80 38.70 -1.12
CA GLN A 138 35.21 39.02 -1.36
C GLN A 138 36.12 37.79 -1.18
N VAL A 139 35.96 37.04 -0.08
CA VAL A 139 36.74 35.83 0.20
C VAL A 139 36.50 34.77 -0.87
N MET A 140 35.24 34.59 -1.29
CA MET A 140 34.90 33.62 -2.34
C MET A 140 35.50 34.02 -3.70
N GLU A 141 35.45 35.29 -4.07
CA GLU A 141 36.03 35.81 -5.32
C GLU A 141 37.56 35.68 -5.34
N GLU A 142 38.24 35.94 -4.21
CA GLU A 142 39.68 35.70 -4.06
C GLU A 142 40.02 34.20 -4.22
N MET A 143 39.24 33.32 -3.59
CA MET A 143 39.43 31.87 -3.72
C MET A 143 39.15 31.35 -5.14
N ILE A 144 38.18 31.93 -5.85
CA ILE A 144 37.90 31.63 -7.26
C ILE A 144 39.07 32.09 -8.13
N ALA A 145 39.59 33.31 -7.92
CA ALA A 145 40.74 33.84 -8.65
C ALA A 145 42.01 33.00 -8.43
N ASP A 146 42.18 32.45 -7.23
CA ASP A 146 43.24 31.52 -6.88
C ASP A 146 43.05 30.10 -7.46
N GLY A 147 41.95 29.83 -8.17
CA GLY A 147 41.66 28.53 -8.77
C GLY A 147 41.34 27.43 -7.76
N LYS A 148 40.80 27.77 -6.57
CA LYS A 148 40.54 26.81 -5.48
C LYS A 148 39.23 26.04 -5.63
N PHE A 149 38.41 26.35 -6.64
CA PHE A 149 37.09 25.76 -6.86
C PHE A 149 37.07 24.81 -8.06
N LEU A 150 36.48 23.63 -7.86
CA LEU A 150 36.19 22.67 -8.93
C LEU A 150 35.11 23.23 -9.84
N GLU A 151 34.06 23.77 -9.24
CA GLU A 151 32.98 24.47 -9.91
C GLU A 151 32.53 25.64 -9.04
N HIS A 152 32.05 26.69 -9.70
CA HIS A 152 31.32 27.75 -9.05
C HIS A 152 30.26 28.32 -10.00
N ALA A 153 29.21 28.92 -9.43
CA ALA A 153 28.13 29.58 -10.15
C ALA A 153 27.64 30.82 -9.39
N ASP A 154 27.21 31.85 -10.13
CA ASP A 154 26.41 32.95 -9.55
C ASP A 154 24.93 32.61 -9.69
N VAL A 155 24.29 32.42 -8.54
CA VAL A 155 22.91 31.98 -8.44
C VAL A 155 22.13 33.07 -7.74
N HIS A 156 21.40 33.84 -8.55
CA HIS A 156 20.56 34.95 -8.07
C HIS A 156 21.33 35.99 -7.22
N GLY A 157 22.58 36.29 -7.58
CA GLY A 157 23.41 37.30 -6.93
C GLY A 157 24.25 36.79 -5.76
N ASN A 158 24.17 35.50 -5.42
CA ASN A 158 25.07 34.85 -4.46
C ASN A 158 25.95 33.85 -5.20
N LEU A 159 27.23 33.77 -4.82
CA LEU A 159 28.13 32.76 -5.35
C LEU A 159 27.97 31.46 -4.57
N TYR A 160 28.04 30.36 -5.31
CA TYR A 160 28.10 28.99 -4.81
C TYR A 160 29.27 28.27 -5.47
N GLY A 161 29.87 27.31 -4.78
CA GLY A 161 30.92 26.52 -5.39
C GLY A 161 31.46 25.41 -4.50
N THR A 162 31.95 24.37 -5.14
CA THR A 162 32.58 23.21 -4.51
C THR A 162 34.10 23.33 -4.61
N SER A 163 34.81 23.40 -3.48
CA SER A 163 36.27 23.57 -3.48
C SER A 163 37.00 22.25 -3.75
N PHE A 164 38.19 22.31 -4.37
CA PHE A 164 39.03 21.12 -4.54
C PHE A 164 39.42 20.51 -3.19
N ALA A 165 39.66 21.35 -2.18
CA ALA A 165 39.97 20.90 -0.83
C ALA A 165 38.83 20.05 -0.23
N ALA A 166 37.58 20.50 -0.36
CA ALA A 166 36.42 19.76 0.17
C ALA A 166 36.25 18.38 -0.47
N ILE A 167 36.62 18.22 -1.74
CA ILE A 167 36.63 16.92 -2.44
C ILE A 167 37.83 16.08 -2.01
N GLN A 168 39.01 16.69 -1.90
CA GLN A 168 40.23 16.02 -1.47
C GLN A 168 40.09 15.43 -0.06
N ASP A 169 39.41 16.12 0.85
CA ASP A 169 39.17 15.64 2.21
C ASP A 169 38.36 14.34 2.22
N ILE A 170 37.30 14.24 1.41
CA ILE A 170 36.47 13.03 1.28
C ILE A 170 37.23 11.91 0.56
N CYS A 171 37.97 12.24 -0.51
CA CYS A 171 38.80 11.27 -1.22
C CYS A 171 39.95 10.73 -0.35
N ALA A 172 40.55 11.56 0.50
CA ALA A 172 41.60 11.16 1.44
C ALA A 172 41.08 10.20 2.52
N ALA A 173 39.79 10.27 2.85
CA ALA A 173 39.10 9.30 3.69
C ALA A 173 38.76 7.97 2.96
N GLY A 174 39.13 7.82 1.68
CA GLY A 174 38.87 6.62 0.88
C GLY A 174 37.42 6.51 0.40
N GLN A 175 36.65 7.59 0.45
CA GLN A 175 35.23 7.61 0.11
C GLN A 175 34.97 8.20 -1.29
N ASN A 176 33.79 7.91 -1.85
CA ASN A 176 33.26 8.58 -3.03
C ASN A 176 32.52 9.86 -2.62
N CYS A 177 32.57 10.88 -3.47
CA CYS A 177 32.01 12.18 -3.15
C CYS A 177 30.54 12.26 -3.55
N VAL A 178 29.67 12.68 -2.62
CA VAL A 178 28.28 13.03 -2.92
C VAL A 178 28.17 14.55 -2.99
N LEU A 179 27.72 15.08 -4.13
CA LEU A 179 27.53 16.51 -4.35
C LEU A 179 26.03 16.82 -4.44
N ASP A 180 25.56 17.79 -3.67
CA ASP A 180 24.21 18.37 -3.75
C ASP A 180 24.31 19.78 -4.35
N ILE A 181 24.19 19.88 -5.68
CA ILE A 181 24.40 21.12 -6.44
C ILE A 181 23.22 21.45 -7.36
N ASP A 182 23.10 22.71 -7.73
CA ASP A 182 22.04 23.16 -8.63
C ASP A 182 22.38 22.94 -10.12
N VAL A 183 21.47 23.38 -10.98
CA VAL A 183 21.57 23.17 -12.43
C VAL A 183 22.75 23.90 -13.07
N GLU A 184 23.11 25.08 -12.56
CA GLU A 184 24.24 25.85 -13.06
C GLU A 184 25.56 25.23 -12.60
N GLY A 185 25.62 24.76 -11.35
CA GLY A 185 26.72 23.96 -10.83
C GLY A 185 26.94 22.68 -11.64
N VAL A 186 25.88 21.97 -12.02
CA VAL A 186 25.99 20.77 -12.90
C VAL A 186 26.59 21.12 -14.26
N LYS A 187 26.15 22.22 -14.90
CA LYS A 187 26.70 22.65 -16.19
C LYS A 187 28.18 23.02 -16.07
N SER A 188 28.54 23.79 -15.04
CA SER A 188 29.91 24.21 -14.74
C SER A 188 30.81 22.99 -14.49
N LEU A 189 30.35 22.05 -13.67
CA LEU A 189 31.06 20.81 -13.37
C LEU A 189 31.23 19.91 -14.61
N LYS A 190 30.18 19.74 -15.43
CA LYS A 190 30.29 18.97 -16.69
C LYS A 190 31.28 19.62 -17.66
N ALA A 191 31.29 20.95 -17.76
CA ALA A 191 32.26 21.66 -18.59
C ALA A 191 33.70 21.48 -18.09
N TYR A 192 33.91 21.50 -16.77
CA TYR A 192 35.20 21.22 -16.14
C TYR A 192 35.65 19.78 -16.39
N ILE A 193 34.78 18.79 -16.14
CA ILE A 193 35.06 17.36 -16.35
C ILE A 193 35.40 17.05 -17.81
N ALA A 194 34.70 17.67 -18.75
CA ALA A 194 34.97 17.51 -20.18
C ALA A 194 36.35 18.06 -20.60
N LYS A 195 36.90 19.03 -19.85
CA LYS A 195 38.20 19.64 -20.11
C LYS A 195 39.36 18.85 -19.48
N GLU A 196 39.15 18.28 -18.29
CA GLU A 196 40.19 17.61 -17.49
C GLU A 196 40.15 16.07 -17.58
N GLU A 197 39.33 15.50 -18.48
CA GLU A 197 39.18 14.06 -18.73
C GLU A 197 38.90 13.20 -17.47
N MET A 198 38.11 13.72 -16.53
CA MET A 198 37.71 12.95 -15.33
C MET A 198 36.66 11.87 -15.69
N GLN A 199 37.03 10.59 -15.56
CA GLN A 199 36.21 9.47 -16.07
C GLN A 199 35.15 8.91 -15.11
N HIS A 200 35.01 9.44 -13.88
CA HIS A 200 34.26 8.77 -12.80
C HIS A 200 33.23 9.70 -12.15
N SER A 201 32.24 10.18 -12.93
CA SER A 201 31.14 11.01 -12.42
C SER A 201 29.78 10.47 -12.87
N TYR A 202 28.78 10.57 -11.99
CA TYR A 202 27.42 10.08 -12.20
C TYR A 202 26.41 11.13 -11.77
N PHE A 203 25.56 11.57 -12.69
CA PHE A 203 24.63 12.67 -12.52
C PHE A 203 23.19 12.17 -12.38
N VAL A 204 22.58 12.45 -11.24
CA VAL A 204 21.21 12.06 -10.90
C VAL A 204 20.33 13.30 -10.80
N GLU A 205 19.33 13.39 -11.66
CA GLU A 205 18.26 14.38 -11.48
C GLU A 205 17.20 13.87 -10.51
N VAL A 206 16.74 14.73 -9.61
CA VAL A 206 15.71 14.46 -8.62
C VAL A 206 14.53 15.39 -8.89
N LEU A 207 13.42 14.81 -9.34
CA LEU A 207 12.24 15.55 -9.77
C LEU A 207 11.03 15.24 -8.89
N PRO A 208 10.15 16.22 -8.58
CA PRO A 208 8.89 15.93 -7.91
C PRO A 208 7.95 15.15 -8.85
N GLU A 209 7.40 14.02 -8.42
CA GLU A 209 6.60 13.11 -9.29
C GLU A 209 5.36 13.80 -9.91
N GLY A 210 4.72 14.74 -9.19
CA GLY A 210 3.62 15.57 -9.72
C GLY A 210 4.04 16.99 -10.12
N GLY A 211 5.33 17.21 -10.40
CA GLY A 211 5.85 18.48 -10.88
C GLY A 211 5.79 19.60 -9.83
N ILE A 212 5.60 20.83 -10.31
CA ILE A 212 5.61 22.03 -9.45
C ILE A 212 4.48 22.04 -8.42
N ALA A 213 3.32 21.45 -8.72
CA ALA A 213 2.21 21.39 -7.78
C ALA A 213 2.53 20.56 -6.53
N THR A 214 3.22 19.43 -6.70
CA THR A 214 3.74 18.60 -5.60
C THR A 214 4.78 19.37 -4.79
N LEU A 215 5.71 20.06 -5.47
CA LEU A 215 6.71 20.88 -4.78
C LEU A 215 6.05 22.01 -3.96
N GLU A 216 5.02 22.66 -4.50
CA GLU A 216 4.25 23.70 -3.81
C GLU A 216 3.53 23.16 -2.58
N ALA A 217 2.79 22.07 -2.71
CA ALA A 217 2.11 21.42 -1.58
C ALA A 217 3.11 21.08 -0.46
N ARG A 218 4.30 20.59 -0.84
CA ARG A 218 5.37 20.27 0.11
C ARG A 218 5.91 21.50 0.82
N LEU A 219 6.25 22.56 0.08
CA LEU A 219 6.75 23.81 0.66
C LEU A 219 5.75 24.41 1.65
N ARG A 220 4.45 24.37 1.29
CA ARG A 220 3.35 24.83 2.15
C ARG A 220 3.18 23.96 3.40
N SER A 221 3.28 22.64 3.27
CA SER A 221 3.11 21.71 4.40
C SER A 221 4.16 21.87 5.51
N ARG A 222 5.38 22.31 5.15
CA ARG A 222 6.49 22.47 6.10
C ARG A 222 6.34 23.70 6.99
N GLY A 223 5.60 24.72 6.54
CA GLY A 223 5.31 25.93 7.32
C GLY A 223 6.55 26.77 7.71
N VAL A 224 7.68 26.58 7.01
CA VAL A 224 8.96 27.22 7.33
C VAL A 224 9.12 28.58 6.64
N ASP A 225 8.54 28.75 5.45
CA ASP A 225 8.62 29.97 4.65
C ASP A 225 7.28 30.73 4.68
N ASP A 226 7.34 32.06 4.59
CA ASP A 226 6.17 32.88 4.31
C ASP A 226 5.72 32.76 2.84
N GLU A 227 4.54 33.27 2.51
CA GLU A 227 3.98 33.14 1.15
C GLU A 227 4.93 33.75 0.09
N ALA A 228 5.58 34.86 0.41
CA ALA A 228 6.56 35.50 -0.49
C ALA A 228 7.83 34.65 -0.68
N GLY A 229 8.28 33.91 0.35
CA GLY A 229 9.35 32.92 0.27
C GLY A 229 8.96 31.73 -0.60
N ILE A 230 7.76 31.17 -0.40
CA ILE A 230 7.25 30.04 -1.19
C ILE A 230 7.16 30.40 -2.67
N GLN A 231 6.56 31.55 -3.01
CA GLN A 231 6.45 31.98 -4.41
C GLN A 231 7.81 32.20 -5.08
N ARG A 232 8.79 32.76 -4.36
CA ARG A 232 10.17 32.89 -4.87
C ARG A 232 10.79 31.52 -5.18
N ARG A 233 10.67 30.56 -4.27
CA ARG A 233 11.20 29.19 -4.45
C ARG A 233 10.53 28.47 -5.62
N LEU A 234 9.22 28.63 -5.80
CA LEU A 234 8.49 28.05 -6.94
C LEU A 234 8.87 28.69 -8.26
N ALA A 235 9.10 30.01 -8.30
CA ALA A 235 9.58 30.69 -9.50
C ALA A 235 10.98 30.22 -9.91
N THR A 236 11.90 30.07 -8.96
CA THR A 236 13.24 29.51 -9.19
C THR A 236 13.15 28.07 -9.67
N ALA A 237 12.37 27.20 -9.00
CA ALA A 237 12.19 25.80 -9.42
C ALA A 237 11.64 25.67 -10.84
N ARG A 238 10.68 26.51 -11.24
CA ARG A 238 10.15 26.56 -12.63
C ARG A 238 11.22 26.94 -13.64
N LYS A 239 12.15 27.82 -13.28
CA LYS A 239 13.26 28.22 -14.15
C LYS A 239 14.27 27.08 -14.28
N GLU A 240 14.73 26.53 -13.15
CA GLU A 240 15.68 25.43 -13.09
C GLU A 240 15.18 24.21 -13.88
N MET A 241 13.94 23.77 -13.64
CA MET A 241 13.38 22.57 -14.27
C MET A 241 13.24 22.69 -15.80
N LYS A 242 13.14 23.90 -16.37
CA LYS A 242 13.15 24.07 -17.83
C LYS A 242 14.51 23.76 -18.45
N GLU A 243 15.57 23.97 -17.68
CA GLU A 243 16.94 23.80 -18.14
C GLU A 243 17.40 22.34 -18.02
N TYR A 244 16.71 21.52 -17.22
CA TYR A 244 17.09 20.11 -17.00
C TYR A 244 17.05 19.28 -18.28
N GLY A 245 16.11 19.57 -19.19
CA GLY A 245 16.02 18.88 -20.48
C GLY A 245 17.19 19.17 -21.44
N SER A 246 18.02 20.17 -21.14
CA SER A 246 19.24 20.48 -21.91
C SER A 246 20.50 19.80 -21.36
N ILE A 247 20.38 19.09 -20.23
CA ILE A 247 21.48 18.41 -19.55
C ILE A 247 21.33 16.90 -19.76
N GLN A 248 22.44 16.24 -20.08
CA GLN A 248 22.49 14.79 -20.11
C GLN A 248 22.62 14.24 -18.69
N TRP A 249 21.62 13.48 -18.23
CA TRP A 249 21.62 12.82 -16.92
C TRP A 249 21.89 11.32 -17.06
N ASP A 250 22.49 10.72 -16.03
CA ASP A 250 22.73 9.27 -15.99
C ASP A 250 21.55 8.52 -15.38
N SER A 251 20.75 9.17 -14.53
CA SER A 251 19.52 8.62 -13.94
C SER A 251 18.57 9.71 -13.44
N THR A 252 17.31 9.33 -13.28
CA THR A 252 16.24 10.19 -12.75
C THR A 252 15.59 9.52 -11.55
N ILE A 253 15.49 10.24 -10.42
CA ILE A 253 14.73 9.84 -9.24
C ILE A 253 13.48 10.72 -9.15
N LEU A 254 12.30 10.09 -9.18
CA LEU A 254 11.04 10.77 -8.91
C LEU A 254 10.81 10.79 -7.40
N SER A 255 10.91 11.96 -6.77
CA SER A 255 10.56 12.16 -5.38
C SER A 255 9.05 12.18 -5.23
N VAL A 256 8.55 11.21 -4.48
CA VAL A 256 7.13 11.04 -4.17
C VAL A 256 6.86 11.59 -2.77
N ASP A 257 5.85 12.43 -2.62
CA ASP A 257 5.44 12.90 -1.30
C ASP A 257 4.84 11.75 -0.49
N GLY A 258 5.38 11.54 0.71
CA GLY A 258 4.99 10.43 1.61
C GLY A 258 5.71 9.11 1.36
N ASP A 259 6.52 8.99 0.30
CA ASP A 259 7.29 7.77 -0.01
C ASP A 259 8.76 8.13 -0.33
N ILE A 260 9.46 8.57 0.72
CA ILE A 260 10.89 8.85 0.65
C ILE A 260 11.72 7.56 0.50
N ASP A 261 11.16 6.42 0.93
CA ASP A 261 11.85 5.14 0.96
C ASP A 261 12.03 4.59 -0.46
N ARG A 262 11.07 4.78 -1.36
CA ARG A 262 11.23 4.48 -2.80
C ARG A 262 12.38 5.27 -3.42
N GLY A 263 12.43 6.59 -3.19
CA GLY A 263 13.52 7.43 -3.70
C GLY A 263 14.88 7.03 -3.11
N ALA A 264 14.93 6.67 -1.83
CA ALA A 264 16.15 6.20 -1.18
C ALA A 264 16.61 4.84 -1.71
N GLN A 265 15.69 3.91 -2.00
CA GLN A 265 16.02 2.63 -2.63
C GLN A 265 16.61 2.80 -4.03
N GLU A 266 16.05 3.68 -4.86
CA GLU A 266 16.60 3.98 -6.19
C GLU A 266 18.00 4.61 -6.08
N LEU A 267 18.19 5.56 -5.15
CA LEU A 267 19.51 6.13 -4.90
C LEU A 267 20.52 5.07 -4.42
N ARG A 268 20.12 4.15 -3.56
CA ARG A 268 20.96 3.02 -3.11
C ARG A 268 21.34 2.11 -4.26
N ARG A 269 20.42 1.77 -5.16
CA ARG A 269 20.75 0.98 -6.37
C ARG A 269 21.75 1.68 -7.28
N ILE A 270 21.64 3.01 -7.44
CA ILE A 270 22.62 3.79 -8.19
C ILE A 270 23.98 3.73 -7.49
N ALA A 271 24.01 3.99 -6.18
CA ALA A 271 25.22 3.99 -5.37
C ALA A 271 25.92 2.62 -5.36
N THR A 272 25.19 1.51 -5.16
CA THR A 272 25.70 0.13 -5.19
C THR A 272 26.37 -0.20 -6.51
N ARG A 273 25.76 0.20 -7.64
CA ARG A 273 26.36 0.03 -8.98
C ARG A 273 27.64 0.83 -9.14
N LEU A 274 27.67 2.05 -8.59
CA LEU A 274 28.82 2.96 -8.69
C LEU A 274 30.04 2.44 -7.92
N VAL A 275 29.83 1.76 -6.79
CA VAL A 275 30.92 1.17 -5.98
C VAL A 275 31.20 -0.31 -6.30
N GLY A 276 30.50 -0.88 -7.29
CA GLY A 276 30.70 -2.27 -7.71
C GLY A 276 30.32 -3.32 -6.65
N MET A 277 29.46 -2.95 -5.69
CA MET A 277 28.92 -3.88 -4.70
C MET A 277 27.84 -4.78 -5.34
N PRO A 278 27.77 -6.08 -4.99
CA PRO A 278 26.73 -6.97 -5.51
C PRO A 278 25.34 -6.51 -5.03
N GLU A 279 24.32 -6.56 -5.89
CA GLU A 279 22.95 -6.11 -5.51
C GLU A 279 22.37 -6.88 -4.32
N SER A 280 22.94 -8.04 -3.95
CA SER A 280 22.63 -8.77 -2.73
C SER A 280 23.03 -8.05 -1.43
N SER A 281 23.93 -7.07 -1.48
CA SER A 281 24.37 -6.26 -0.33
C SER A 281 23.40 -5.10 -0.02
N LEU A 282 22.29 -4.99 -0.76
CA LEU A 282 21.18 -4.08 -0.45
C LEU A 282 20.23 -4.68 0.60
N ALA A 283 20.51 -5.89 1.10
CA ALA A 283 19.71 -6.60 2.08
C ALA A 283 20.24 -6.34 3.50
N GLU A 284 19.54 -5.45 4.21
CA GLU A 284 19.32 -5.28 5.67
C GLU A 284 19.07 -3.78 5.92
N ASP A 285 18.05 -3.26 6.64
CA ASP A 285 17.45 -3.66 7.92
C ASP A 285 16.13 -4.46 7.84
N ASP A 286 16.17 -5.73 8.24
CA ASP A 286 15.05 -6.45 8.86
C ASP A 286 15.67 -7.72 9.49
N GLU A 287 16.25 -7.62 10.69
CA GLU A 287 16.71 -8.81 11.43
C GLU A 287 15.56 -9.44 12.25
N PRO A 288 15.27 -10.75 12.06
CA PRO A 288 14.68 -11.58 13.10
C PRO A 288 15.72 -12.53 13.71
N MET A 289 15.71 -12.55 15.05
CA MET A 289 16.44 -13.47 15.92
C MET A 289 16.28 -14.96 15.55
N GLU A 290 17.39 -15.68 15.71
CA GLU A 290 17.62 -17.11 15.47
C GLU A 290 16.57 -18.09 16.02
N SER A 291 16.20 -19.10 15.21
CA SER A 291 16.29 -20.55 15.55
C SER A 291 15.64 -21.42 14.44
N PRO A 292 15.84 -22.76 14.42
CA PRO A 292 17.08 -23.51 14.18
C PRO A 292 17.01 -24.37 12.89
N ASP A 293 18.17 -24.62 12.28
CA ASP A 293 18.60 -25.66 11.31
C ASP A 293 17.64 -26.28 10.25
N PRO A 294 18.17 -26.64 9.06
CA PRO A 294 17.48 -26.48 7.78
C PRO A 294 16.54 -27.66 7.45
N VAL A 295 15.32 -27.34 7.02
CA VAL A 295 14.48 -28.28 6.26
C VAL A 295 14.87 -28.17 4.79
N GLN A 296 15.14 -29.33 4.19
CA GLN A 296 15.66 -29.55 2.85
C GLN A 296 14.84 -28.91 1.72
N ASP A 297 15.57 -28.35 0.76
CA ASP A 297 15.23 -27.99 -0.63
C ASP A 297 13.76 -28.03 -1.03
N GLY A 298 13.11 -26.86 -0.97
CA GLY A 298 11.87 -26.58 -1.72
C GLY A 298 12.18 -26.16 -3.17
N PRO A 299 11.23 -26.37 -4.12
CA PRO A 299 11.48 -26.11 -5.53
C PRO A 299 11.67 -24.61 -5.80
N ALA A 300 12.53 -24.31 -6.77
CA ALA A 300 12.93 -22.96 -7.18
C ALA A 300 11.74 -22.00 -7.37
N VAL A 301 11.82 -20.85 -6.71
CA VAL A 301 10.95 -19.68 -6.98
C VAL A 301 11.14 -19.26 -8.44
N PRO A 302 10.06 -19.13 -9.25
CA PRO A 302 10.21 -18.67 -10.63
C PRO A 302 10.70 -17.23 -10.64
N SER A 303 11.82 -16.99 -11.33
CA SER A 303 12.30 -15.65 -11.65
C SER A 303 11.33 -14.96 -12.60
N GLY A 304 10.52 -14.05 -12.07
CA GLY A 304 9.69 -13.13 -12.84
C GLY A 304 9.90 -11.72 -12.33
N ALA A 305 10.37 -10.81 -13.18
CA ALA A 305 10.34 -9.38 -12.90
C ALA A 305 8.92 -8.97 -12.46
N PRO A 306 8.77 -8.00 -11.53
CA PRO A 306 7.45 -7.59 -11.07
C PRO A 306 6.60 -7.10 -12.25
N THR A 307 5.53 -7.83 -12.55
CA THR A 307 4.53 -7.43 -13.54
C THR A 307 3.84 -6.15 -13.04
N LYS A 308 3.70 -5.13 -13.91
CA LYS A 308 2.98 -3.90 -13.58
C LYS A 308 1.59 -4.23 -13.02
N SER A 309 1.27 -3.72 -11.83
CA SER A 309 -0.07 -3.88 -11.26
C SER A 309 -1.09 -3.15 -12.14
N VAL A 310 -2.23 -3.80 -12.41
CA VAL A 310 -3.34 -3.19 -13.14
C VAL A 310 -3.82 -1.90 -12.47
N PHE A 311 -3.85 -1.88 -11.13
CA PHE A 311 -4.20 -0.67 -10.38
C PHE A 311 -3.14 0.41 -10.53
N GLY A 312 -1.86 0.05 -10.56
CA GLY A 312 -0.77 1.00 -10.76
C GLY A 312 -0.85 1.73 -12.11
N GLU A 313 -1.12 1.00 -13.20
CA GLU A 313 -1.23 1.60 -14.54
C GLU A 313 -2.47 2.50 -14.66
N PHE A 314 -3.66 1.98 -14.34
CA PHE A 314 -4.91 2.71 -14.60
C PHE A 314 -5.17 3.85 -13.60
N SER A 315 -4.69 3.74 -12.35
CA SER A 315 -4.67 4.90 -11.43
C SER A 315 -3.65 5.95 -11.89
N GLY A 316 -2.51 5.54 -12.46
CA GLY A 316 -1.55 6.46 -13.08
C GLY A 316 -2.15 7.18 -14.28
N LEU A 317 -2.90 6.46 -15.12
CA LEU A 317 -3.63 7.01 -16.27
C LEU A 317 -4.68 8.03 -15.83
N ALA A 318 -5.53 7.70 -14.85
CA ALA A 318 -6.50 8.64 -14.30
C ALA A 318 -5.83 9.92 -13.75
N ARG A 319 -4.70 9.77 -13.04
CA ARG A 319 -3.95 10.92 -12.51
C ARG A 319 -3.35 11.78 -13.62
N MET A 320 -2.82 11.17 -14.68
CA MET A 320 -2.26 11.88 -15.83
C MET A 320 -3.32 12.69 -16.58
N LEU A 321 -4.52 12.12 -16.73
CA LEU A 321 -5.65 12.79 -17.39
C LEU A 321 -6.30 13.86 -16.50
N GLY A 322 -6.27 13.69 -15.18
CA GLY A 322 -6.84 14.65 -14.23
C GLY A 322 -8.32 14.92 -14.52
N ASP A 323 -8.72 16.19 -14.52
CA ASP A 323 -10.10 16.64 -14.76
C ASP A 323 -10.62 16.33 -16.17
N SER A 324 -9.74 15.93 -17.10
CA SER A 324 -10.16 15.52 -18.44
C SER A 324 -10.80 14.13 -18.47
N CYS A 325 -10.74 13.35 -17.38
CA CYS A 325 -11.33 12.02 -17.30
C CYS A 325 -12.34 11.86 -16.15
N VAL A 326 -13.15 10.81 -16.28
CA VAL A 326 -13.96 10.25 -15.20
C VAL A 326 -13.37 8.89 -14.82
N ASP A 327 -12.86 8.81 -13.58
CA ASP A 327 -12.28 7.58 -13.03
C ASP A 327 -13.38 6.65 -12.50
N LEU A 328 -13.70 5.61 -13.27
CA LEU A 328 -14.55 4.49 -12.90
C LEU A 328 -13.74 3.21 -12.63
N GLY A 329 -12.41 3.28 -12.59
CA GLY A 329 -11.55 2.15 -12.29
C GLY A 329 -11.39 1.96 -10.78
N GLN A 330 -11.09 3.04 -10.06
CA GLN A 330 -10.77 2.97 -8.63
C GLN A 330 -11.98 2.56 -7.76
N GLY A 331 -11.74 1.55 -6.92
CA GLY A 331 -12.76 0.85 -6.13
C GLY A 331 -13.10 1.47 -4.78
N PHE A 332 -13.26 2.80 -4.73
CA PHE A 332 -13.71 3.53 -3.53
C PHE A 332 -14.66 4.70 -3.88
N PRO A 333 -15.50 5.12 -2.91
CA PRO A 333 -16.35 6.31 -3.04
C PRO A 333 -15.54 7.60 -3.21
N ASN A 334 -15.91 8.46 -4.15
CA ASN A 334 -15.35 9.82 -4.26
C ASN A 334 -16.15 10.87 -3.46
N PHE A 335 -16.83 10.44 -2.40
CA PHE A 335 -17.64 11.27 -1.52
C PHE A 335 -17.34 10.94 -0.06
N ASP A 336 -17.57 11.91 0.81
CA ASP A 336 -17.36 11.75 2.25
C ASP A 336 -18.34 10.74 2.87
N PRO A 337 -17.93 10.05 3.94
CA PRO A 337 -18.83 9.18 4.70
C PRO A 337 -19.93 10.01 5.40
N PRO A 338 -21.04 9.38 5.82
CA PRO A 338 -22.09 10.08 6.55
C PRO A 338 -21.60 10.81 7.81
N GLU A 339 -22.21 11.94 8.16
CA GLU A 339 -21.79 12.76 9.31
C GLU A 339 -21.75 11.99 10.63
N PHE A 340 -22.65 11.02 10.84
CA PHE A 340 -22.63 10.21 12.07
C PHE A 340 -21.33 9.37 12.20
N VAL A 341 -20.73 8.95 11.07
CA VAL A 341 -19.44 8.26 11.02
C VAL A 341 -18.31 9.21 11.40
N VAL A 342 -18.30 10.40 10.80
CA VAL A 342 -17.29 11.44 11.07
C VAL A 342 -17.36 11.90 12.52
N LYS A 343 -18.58 12.18 13.01
CA LYS A 343 -18.86 12.59 14.38
C LYS A 343 -18.40 11.54 15.39
N ALA A 344 -18.58 10.25 15.10
CA ALA A 344 -18.13 9.19 16.00
C ALA A 344 -16.61 9.21 16.24
N LEU A 345 -15.81 9.48 15.19
CA LEU A 345 -14.36 9.63 15.34
C LEU A 345 -13.99 10.94 16.04
N ARG A 346 -14.65 12.05 15.69
CA ARG A 346 -14.45 13.36 16.31
C ARG A 346 -14.68 13.30 17.82
N ASP A 347 -15.78 12.68 18.25
CA ASP A 347 -16.10 12.55 19.67
C ASP A 347 -15.07 11.71 20.44
N GLU A 348 -14.48 10.68 19.82
CA GLU A 348 -13.37 9.92 20.40
C GLU A 348 -12.10 10.78 20.54
N LEU A 349 -11.79 11.61 19.54
CA LEU A 349 -10.65 12.53 19.57
C LEU A 349 -10.80 13.60 20.67
N ASP A 350 -11.96 14.26 20.69
CA ASP A 350 -12.29 15.31 21.65
C ASP A 350 -12.43 14.74 23.08
N GLY A 351 -12.71 13.44 23.18
CA GLY A 351 -12.88 12.77 24.46
C GLY A 351 -14.20 13.01 25.14
N THR A 352 -15.21 13.34 24.35
CA THR A 352 -16.57 13.61 24.81
C THR A 352 -17.34 12.32 25.07
N VAL A 353 -16.80 11.16 24.67
CA VAL A 353 -17.41 9.85 24.90
C VAL A 353 -17.31 9.42 26.38
N PRO A 354 -18.43 9.12 27.05
CA PRO A 354 -18.42 8.61 28.42
C PRO A 354 -17.60 7.32 28.56
N GLY A 355 -16.85 7.19 29.65
CA GLY A 355 -15.93 6.06 29.83
C GLY A 355 -14.65 6.16 28.98
N ALA A 356 -14.35 7.33 28.40
CA ALA A 356 -13.08 7.60 27.74
C ALA A 356 -11.91 7.25 28.66
N VAL A 357 -11.17 6.21 28.28
CA VAL A 357 -9.94 5.83 28.97
C VAL A 357 -8.93 6.96 28.72
N ARG A 358 -8.16 7.34 29.75
CA ARG A 358 -7.04 8.30 29.62
C ARG A 358 -6.02 7.92 28.54
N THR A 359 -6.10 6.69 28.01
CA THR A 359 -5.17 6.07 27.06
C THR A 359 -5.81 5.75 25.70
N ARG A 360 -6.82 6.50 25.23
CA ARG A 360 -7.48 6.27 23.91
C ARG A 360 -6.54 6.29 22.68
N HIS A 361 -5.35 6.86 22.81
CA HIS A 361 -4.30 6.85 21.77
C HIS A 361 -3.31 5.69 21.90
N GLN A 362 -3.44 4.85 22.92
CA GLN A 362 -2.51 3.75 23.22
C GLN A 362 -3.01 2.44 22.61
N TYR A 363 -2.15 1.42 22.66
CA TYR A 363 -2.48 0.07 22.20
C TYR A 363 -3.74 -0.50 22.85
N THR A 364 -4.46 -1.31 22.10
CA THR A 364 -5.59 -2.11 22.57
C THR A 364 -5.26 -3.60 22.45
N ARG A 365 -6.23 -4.47 22.79
CA ARG A 365 -6.08 -5.92 22.62
C ARG A 365 -5.77 -6.23 21.14
N THR A 366 -4.81 -7.13 20.93
CA THR A 366 -4.25 -7.47 19.60
C THR A 366 -5.32 -7.93 18.62
N ALA A 367 -6.21 -8.83 19.08
CA ALA A 367 -7.36 -9.32 18.33
C ALA A 367 -8.61 -8.41 18.39
N GLY A 368 -8.43 -7.13 18.77
CA GLY A 368 -9.45 -6.10 18.70
C GLY A 368 -9.91 -5.58 20.05
N HIS A 369 -10.31 -4.30 20.05
CA HIS A 369 -10.85 -3.61 21.20
C HIS A 369 -12.08 -4.35 21.75
N VAL A 370 -12.13 -4.56 23.06
CA VAL A 370 -13.15 -5.38 23.75
C VAL A 370 -14.58 -5.00 23.33
N THR A 371 -14.92 -3.72 23.42
CA THR A 371 -16.28 -3.27 23.07
C THR A 371 -16.62 -3.45 21.58
N LEU A 372 -15.62 -3.48 20.70
CA LEU A 372 -15.86 -3.70 19.27
C LEU A 372 -16.10 -5.18 19.00
N VAL A 373 -15.29 -6.07 19.57
CA VAL A 373 -15.48 -7.51 19.38
C VAL A 373 -16.79 -7.98 20.02
N GLU A 374 -17.21 -7.40 21.13
CA GLU A 374 -18.54 -7.64 21.74
C GLU A 374 -19.67 -7.20 20.82
N ALA A 375 -19.60 -5.98 20.27
CA ALA A 375 -20.62 -5.48 19.34
C ALA A 375 -20.69 -6.31 18.05
N LEU A 376 -19.53 -6.76 17.54
CA LEU A 376 -19.47 -7.65 16.39
C LEU A 376 -20.03 -9.03 16.71
N ALA A 377 -19.69 -9.62 17.86
CA ALA A 377 -20.20 -10.91 18.29
C ALA A 377 -21.72 -10.89 18.44
N GLU A 378 -22.28 -9.86 19.09
CA GLU A 378 -23.72 -9.69 19.26
C GLU A 378 -24.43 -9.61 17.90
N ARG A 379 -23.89 -8.81 16.99
CA ARG A 379 -24.43 -8.65 15.64
C ARG A 379 -24.37 -9.95 14.84
N TYR A 380 -23.19 -10.55 14.74
CA TYR A 380 -23.02 -11.77 13.96
C TYR A 380 -23.75 -12.95 14.59
N SER A 381 -24.03 -12.91 15.90
CA SER A 381 -24.90 -13.89 16.54
C SER A 381 -26.31 -13.87 15.96
N ARG A 382 -26.86 -12.67 15.70
CA ARG A 382 -28.14 -12.51 14.98
C ARG A 382 -28.05 -12.99 13.53
N HIS A 383 -27.01 -12.56 12.82
CA HIS A 383 -26.82 -12.91 11.40
C HIS A 383 -26.78 -14.43 11.18
N LEU A 384 -26.02 -15.12 12.04
CA LEU A 384 -25.77 -16.56 11.96
C LEU A 384 -26.80 -17.40 12.72
N GLY A 385 -27.62 -16.79 13.58
CA GLY A 385 -28.60 -17.51 14.43
C GLY A 385 -27.94 -18.40 15.49
N ARG A 386 -26.76 -18.00 16.00
CA ARG A 386 -26.00 -18.73 17.03
C ARG A 386 -25.31 -17.75 17.98
N SER A 387 -25.11 -18.09 19.24
CA SER A 387 -24.33 -17.23 20.15
C SER A 387 -22.85 -17.30 19.81
N LEU A 388 -22.18 -16.15 19.75
CA LEU A 388 -20.74 -16.04 19.52
C LEU A 388 -19.99 -15.57 20.77
N ASP A 389 -18.83 -16.18 21.04
CA ASP A 389 -17.87 -15.71 22.04
C ASP A 389 -17.00 -14.60 21.44
N ALA A 390 -17.20 -13.37 21.91
CA ALA A 390 -16.48 -12.20 21.42
C ALA A 390 -14.94 -12.30 21.52
N MET A 391 -14.41 -13.05 22.48
CA MET A 391 -12.97 -13.16 22.68
C MET A 391 -12.36 -14.28 21.87
N LYS A 392 -13.14 -15.32 21.55
CA LYS A 392 -12.64 -16.54 20.88
C LYS A 392 -13.04 -16.66 19.43
N GLU A 393 -14.16 -16.07 19.02
CA GLU A 393 -14.78 -16.29 17.70
C GLU A 393 -14.81 -15.02 16.84
N VAL A 394 -14.25 -13.92 17.35
CA VAL A 394 -14.13 -12.63 16.66
C VAL A 394 -12.70 -12.10 16.79
N ALA A 395 -12.14 -11.64 15.67
CA ALA A 395 -10.87 -10.91 15.69
C ALA A 395 -10.88 -9.71 14.73
N VAL A 396 -10.45 -8.55 15.21
CA VAL A 396 -10.35 -7.33 14.41
C VAL A 396 -8.97 -7.26 13.74
N THR A 397 -8.97 -6.82 12.49
CA THR A 397 -7.79 -6.78 11.62
C THR A 397 -7.58 -5.39 11.00
N VAL A 398 -6.35 -5.10 10.59
CA VAL A 398 -6.02 -3.97 9.71
C VAL A 398 -6.59 -4.24 8.32
N GLY A 399 -7.84 -3.85 8.13
CA GLY A 399 -8.63 -4.10 6.93
C GLY A 399 -8.98 -5.57 6.71
N ALA A 400 -9.80 -5.82 5.69
CA ALA A 400 -10.09 -7.18 5.22
C ALA A 400 -8.86 -7.83 4.55
N THR A 401 -7.95 -7.02 4.02
CA THR A 401 -6.67 -7.46 3.46
C THR A 401 -5.86 -8.32 4.44
N ASN A 402 -5.71 -7.88 5.69
CA ASN A 402 -5.00 -8.66 6.70
C ASN A 402 -5.83 -9.85 7.23
N ALA A 403 -7.16 -9.73 7.27
CA ALA A 403 -8.03 -10.87 7.59
C ALA A 403 -7.87 -12.03 6.61
N LEU A 404 -7.82 -11.74 5.30
CA LEU A 404 -7.58 -12.72 4.25
C LEU A 404 -6.22 -13.40 4.43
N PHE A 405 -5.17 -12.61 4.67
CA PHE A 405 -3.81 -13.14 4.88
C PHE A 405 -3.76 -14.10 6.08
N LEU A 406 -4.29 -13.67 7.23
CA LEU A 406 -4.33 -14.48 8.45
C LEU A 406 -5.16 -15.76 8.28
N ALA A 407 -6.28 -15.70 7.57
CA ALA A 407 -7.11 -16.87 7.28
C ALA A 407 -6.39 -17.88 6.38
N MET A 408 -5.69 -17.41 5.32
CA MET A 408 -4.87 -18.26 4.46
C MET A 408 -3.71 -18.87 5.23
N GLN A 409 -3.01 -18.08 6.05
CA GLN A 409 -1.91 -18.55 6.88
C GLN A 409 -2.37 -19.63 7.87
N ALA A 410 -3.51 -19.44 8.54
CA ALA A 410 -4.08 -20.41 9.45
C ALA A 410 -4.49 -21.72 8.76
N ALA A 411 -5.07 -21.64 7.55
CA ALA A 411 -5.38 -22.83 6.76
C ALA A 411 -4.12 -23.63 6.40
N LEU A 412 -3.07 -22.95 5.94
CA LEU A 412 -1.81 -23.55 5.52
C LEU A 412 -0.96 -24.08 6.68
N ALA A 413 -1.13 -23.54 7.89
CA ALA A 413 -0.39 -23.95 9.07
C ALA A 413 -1.00 -25.17 9.79
N ARG A 414 -2.21 -25.61 9.40
CA ARG A 414 -2.86 -26.75 10.04
C ARG A 414 -2.06 -28.03 9.78
N PRO A 415 -1.86 -28.91 10.79
CA PRO A 415 -1.25 -30.21 10.57
C PRO A 415 -2.00 -31.02 9.51
N GLY A 416 -1.27 -31.54 8.52
CA GLY A 416 -1.85 -32.30 7.40
C GLY A 416 -2.61 -31.44 6.38
N ALA A 417 -2.56 -30.11 6.48
CA ALA A 417 -3.02 -29.23 5.42
C ALA A 417 -2.09 -29.37 4.20
N GLY A 418 -2.69 -29.32 3.01
CA GLY A 418 -1.92 -29.20 1.79
C GLY A 418 -1.39 -27.78 1.58
N ARG A 419 -0.82 -27.52 0.41
CA ARG A 419 -0.18 -26.24 0.08
C ARG A 419 -0.89 -25.47 -1.04
N GLU A 420 -2.15 -25.79 -1.33
CA GLU A 420 -2.93 -25.16 -2.39
C GLU A 420 -4.09 -24.30 -1.81
N ILE A 421 -4.27 -23.11 -2.39
CA ILE A 421 -5.41 -22.22 -2.15
C ILE A 421 -6.19 -22.09 -3.47
N VAL A 422 -7.49 -22.38 -3.40
CA VAL A 422 -8.41 -22.30 -4.54
C VAL A 422 -9.29 -21.05 -4.42
N ALA A 423 -9.53 -20.34 -5.54
CA ALA A 423 -10.47 -19.23 -5.62
C ALA A 423 -11.30 -19.26 -6.92
N LEU A 424 -12.46 -18.59 -6.93
CA LEU A 424 -13.33 -18.47 -8.09
C LEU A 424 -12.95 -17.26 -8.96
N GLU A 425 -12.96 -17.41 -10.29
CA GLU A 425 -12.64 -16.33 -11.23
C GLU A 425 -13.89 -15.62 -11.75
N PRO A 426 -13.81 -14.32 -12.09
CA PRO A 426 -12.65 -13.46 -11.87
C PRO A 426 -12.40 -13.14 -10.39
N PHE A 427 -11.20 -13.44 -9.87
CA PHE A 427 -10.85 -13.31 -8.44
C PHE A 427 -10.28 -11.93 -8.12
N PHE A 428 -10.38 -11.50 -6.86
CA PHE A 428 -9.62 -10.35 -6.40
C PHE A 428 -8.11 -10.66 -6.42
N GLU A 429 -7.33 -9.86 -7.15
CA GLU A 429 -5.90 -10.10 -7.42
C GLU A 429 -5.08 -10.42 -6.16
N LEU A 430 -5.43 -9.77 -5.05
CA LEU A 430 -4.78 -9.95 -3.75
C LEU A 430 -4.74 -11.41 -3.30
N TYR A 431 -5.76 -12.22 -3.60
CA TYR A 431 -5.80 -13.63 -3.18
C TYR A 431 -4.59 -14.40 -3.71
N ARG A 432 -4.28 -14.23 -5.00
CA ARG A 432 -3.13 -14.85 -5.65
C ARG A 432 -1.82 -14.33 -5.07
N SER A 433 -1.71 -13.02 -4.88
CA SER A 433 -0.48 -12.39 -4.38
C SER A 433 -0.17 -12.83 -2.95
N GLN A 434 -1.17 -12.90 -2.07
CA GLN A 434 -1.00 -13.39 -0.69
C GLN A 434 -0.72 -14.89 -0.64
N ALA A 435 -1.44 -15.72 -1.41
CA ALA A 435 -1.15 -17.15 -1.49
C ALA A 435 0.30 -17.42 -1.90
N ARG A 436 0.79 -16.74 -2.94
CA ARG A 436 2.19 -16.84 -3.37
C ARG A 436 3.18 -16.35 -2.31
N GLY A 437 2.89 -15.23 -1.65
CA GLY A 437 3.72 -14.73 -0.55
C GLY A 437 3.79 -15.68 0.64
N LEU A 438 2.76 -16.52 0.83
CA LEU A 438 2.73 -17.60 1.82
C LEU A 438 3.36 -18.90 1.31
N ASN A 439 4.03 -18.90 0.15
CA ASN A 439 4.59 -20.06 -0.52
C ASN A 439 3.55 -21.16 -0.77
N ALA A 440 2.32 -20.79 -1.10
CA ALA A 440 1.25 -21.69 -1.49
C ALA A 440 0.99 -21.65 -2.99
N GLU A 441 0.61 -22.80 -3.54
CA GLU A 441 0.08 -22.90 -4.89
C GLU A 441 -1.27 -22.18 -4.93
N PHE A 442 -1.48 -21.36 -5.96
CA PHE A 442 -2.75 -20.70 -6.19
C PHE A 442 -3.41 -21.30 -7.43
N ARG A 443 -4.56 -21.92 -7.22
CA ARG A 443 -5.39 -22.48 -8.29
C ARG A 443 -6.69 -21.68 -8.37
N SER A 444 -7.20 -21.52 -9.58
CA SER A 444 -8.42 -20.75 -9.80
C SER A 444 -9.40 -21.51 -10.69
N VAL A 445 -10.70 -21.30 -10.44
CA VAL A 445 -11.81 -21.96 -11.14
C VAL A 445 -12.71 -20.90 -11.73
N ALA A 446 -12.86 -20.89 -13.05
CA ALA A 446 -13.67 -19.88 -13.72
C ALA A 446 -15.16 -20.04 -13.41
N LEU A 447 -15.83 -18.96 -13.03
CA LEU A 447 -17.29 -18.91 -13.11
C LEU A 447 -17.69 -18.95 -14.59
N ARG A 448 -18.73 -19.73 -14.90
CA ARG A 448 -19.30 -19.83 -16.24
C ARG A 448 -20.15 -18.60 -16.51
N PHE A 449 -19.97 -18.01 -17.68
CA PHE A 449 -20.82 -16.91 -18.12
C PHE A 449 -22.01 -17.45 -18.94
N ASP A 450 -23.25 -17.26 -18.45
CA ASP A 450 -24.48 -17.57 -19.17
C ASP A 450 -24.86 -16.40 -20.08
N GLU A 451 -24.77 -16.59 -21.40
CA GLU A 451 -25.07 -15.56 -22.39
C GLU A 451 -26.55 -15.12 -22.39
N ALA A 452 -27.47 -16.06 -22.17
CA ALA A 452 -28.90 -15.80 -22.24
C ALA A 452 -29.37 -14.98 -21.03
N LYS A 453 -28.88 -15.33 -19.84
CA LYS A 453 -29.20 -14.61 -18.59
C LYS A 453 -28.26 -13.43 -18.31
N ARG A 454 -27.18 -13.32 -19.08
CA ARG A 454 -26.11 -12.33 -18.91
C ARG A 454 -25.49 -12.36 -17.50
N CYS A 455 -25.38 -13.53 -16.87
CA CYS A 455 -24.89 -13.66 -15.50
C CYS A 455 -23.77 -14.69 -15.36
N PHE A 456 -22.98 -14.55 -14.28
CA PHE A 456 -21.98 -15.55 -13.90
C PHE A 456 -22.60 -16.61 -12.99
N GLU A 457 -22.31 -17.88 -13.24
CA GLU A 457 -22.80 -19.04 -12.51
C GLU A 457 -21.63 -19.94 -12.08
N LEU A 458 -21.79 -20.64 -10.96
CA LEU A 458 -20.86 -21.66 -10.50
C LEU A 458 -20.82 -22.84 -11.49
N ASP A 459 -19.62 -23.25 -11.86
CA ASP A 459 -19.35 -24.54 -12.49
C ASP A 459 -19.00 -25.54 -11.38
N VAL A 460 -19.95 -26.41 -11.02
CA VAL A 460 -19.83 -27.30 -9.87
C VAL A 460 -18.82 -28.40 -10.15
N GLU A 461 -18.83 -28.92 -11.37
CA GLU A 461 -17.92 -29.96 -11.84
C GLU A 461 -16.48 -29.44 -11.85
N ALA A 462 -16.23 -28.27 -12.44
CA ALA A 462 -14.90 -27.67 -12.45
C ALA A 462 -14.38 -27.35 -11.04
N LEU A 463 -15.26 -26.93 -10.12
CA LEU A 463 -14.89 -26.74 -8.72
C LEU A 463 -14.56 -28.08 -8.05
N ALA A 464 -15.36 -29.12 -8.27
CA ALA A 464 -15.12 -30.45 -7.71
C ALA A 464 -13.78 -31.04 -8.17
N GLU A 465 -13.41 -30.86 -9.45
CA GLU A 465 -12.11 -31.26 -10.00
C GLU A 465 -10.93 -30.43 -9.46
N ALA A 466 -11.21 -29.20 -9.01
CA ALA A 466 -10.20 -28.33 -8.46
C ALA A 466 -9.84 -28.64 -7.01
N LEU A 467 -10.80 -29.14 -6.24
CA LEU A 467 -10.62 -29.48 -4.83
C LEU A 467 -10.00 -30.87 -4.68
N GLY A 468 -8.93 -30.97 -3.90
CA GLY A 468 -8.22 -32.21 -3.68
C GLY A 468 -7.55 -32.29 -2.30
N PRO A 469 -6.76 -33.34 -2.04
CA PRO A 469 -6.03 -33.50 -0.78
C PRO A 469 -5.02 -32.38 -0.50
N GLN A 470 -4.54 -31.68 -1.54
CA GLN A 470 -3.61 -30.56 -1.41
C GLN A 470 -4.30 -29.22 -1.10
N THR A 471 -5.62 -29.15 -1.22
CA THR A 471 -6.36 -27.90 -1.05
C THR A 471 -6.55 -27.59 0.44
N ALA A 472 -5.84 -26.59 0.94
CA ALA A 472 -5.95 -26.11 2.31
C ALA A 472 -7.09 -25.11 2.49
N ALA A 473 -7.34 -24.26 1.49
CA ALA A 473 -8.41 -23.27 1.55
C ALA A 473 -9.13 -23.08 0.22
N LEU A 474 -10.44 -22.81 0.30
CA LEU A 474 -11.28 -22.31 -0.78
C LEU A 474 -11.78 -20.91 -0.41
N ILE A 475 -11.53 -19.92 -1.28
CA ILE A 475 -12.02 -18.55 -1.10
C ILE A 475 -13.33 -18.39 -1.87
N VAL A 476 -14.39 -18.02 -1.15
CA VAL A 476 -15.71 -17.69 -1.72
C VAL A 476 -15.97 -16.21 -1.46
N ASN A 477 -16.03 -15.40 -2.51
CA ASN A 477 -16.32 -13.97 -2.38
C ASN A 477 -17.77 -13.67 -2.79
N THR A 478 -18.60 -13.22 -1.85
CA THR A 478 -20.02 -12.97 -2.08
C THR A 478 -20.53 -11.80 -1.21
N PRO A 479 -21.10 -10.73 -1.78
CA PRO A 479 -21.16 -10.41 -3.21
C PRO A 479 -19.77 -10.33 -3.87
N HIS A 480 -19.70 -10.83 -5.10
CA HIS A 480 -18.45 -11.15 -5.80
C HIS A 480 -17.86 -9.93 -6.52
N ASN A 481 -16.59 -9.62 -6.27
CA ASN A 481 -15.82 -8.62 -7.01
C ASN A 481 -14.96 -9.34 -8.05
N PRO A 482 -15.09 -9.02 -9.36
CA PRO A 482 -15.73 -7.83 -9.91
C PRO A 482 -17.13 -8.04 -10.51
N THR A 483 -17.67 -9.26 -10.51
CA THR A 483 -18.90 -9.58 -11.29
C THR A 483 -20.18 -8.97 -10.71
N GLY A 484 -20.18 -8.61 -9.44
CA GLY A 484 -21.37 -8.20 -8.69
C GLY A 484 -22.32 -9.35 -8.36
N LYS A 485 -21.91 -10.61 -8.57
CA LYS A 485 -22.75 -11.80 -8.29
C LYS A 485 -23.01 -11.93 -6.79
N ALA A 486 -24.27 -12.09 -6.40
CA ALA A 486 -24.65 -12.66 -5.12
C ALA A 486 -24.95 -14.14 -5.37
N PHE A 487 -24.22 -15.05 -4.72
CA PHE A 487 -24.39 -16.47 -4.99
C PHE A 487 -25.77 -16.96 -4.56
N GLU A 488 -26.40 -17.76 -5.42
CA GLU A 488 -27.68 -18.38 -5.14
C GLU A 488 -27.54 -19.45 -4.05
N GLU A 489 -28.63 -19.72 -3.32
CA GLU A 489 -28.61 -20.72 -2.25
C GLU A 489 -28.15 -22.11 -2.75
N TRP A 490 -28.55 -22.50 -3.97
CA TRP A 490 -28.15 -23.78 -4.54
C TRP A 490 -26.64 -23.85 -4.83
N GLU A 491 -26.02 -22.73 -5.25
CA GLU A 491 -24.58 -22.66 -5.49
C GLU A 491 -23.81 -22.78 -4.18
N LEU A 492 -24.24 -22.03 -3.15
CA LEU A 492 -23.61 -22.10 -1.83
C LEU A 492 -23.79 -23.49 -1.20
N LYS A 493 -24.94 -24.14 -1.37
CA LYS A 493 -25.14 -25.54 -0.95
C LYS A 493 -24.25 -26.52 -1.71
N ALA A 494 -24.02 -26.31 -3.01
CA ALA A 494 -23.09 -27.12 -3.79
C ALA A 494 -21.65 -26.97 -3.29
N ILE A 495 -21.19 -25.73 -3.05
CA ILE A 495 -19.87 -25.44 -2.47
C ILE A 495 -19.75 -26.08 -1.08
N ALA A 496 -20.77 -25.96 -0.22
CA ALA A 496 -20.79 -26.55 1.11
C ALA A 496 -20.66 -28.09 1.05
N LYS A 497 -21.41 -28.74 0.16
CA LYS A 497 -21.34 -30.19 -0.04
C LYS A 497 -19.94 -30.64 -0.45
N LEU A 498 -19.30 -29.92 -1.39
CA LEU A 498 -17.93 -30.21 -1.79
C LEU A 498 -16.98 -29.98 -0.62
N ALA A 499 -17.06 -28.84 0.07
CA ALA A 499 -16.16 -28.52 1.17
C ALA A 499 -16.23 -29.53 2.33
N GLN A 500 -17.40 -30.13 2.58
CA GLN A 500 -17.56 -31.18 3.59
C GLN A 500 -16.87 -32.50 3.22
N GLN A 501 -16.63 -32.77 1.93
CA GLN A 501 -15.90 -33.95 1.47
C GLN A 501 -14.39 -33.85 1.73
N HIS A 502 -13.87 -32.64 1.98
CA HIS A 502 -12.45 -32.38 2.24
C HIS A 502 -12.25 -31.98 3.71
N PRO A 503 -11.81 -32.90 4.60
CA PRO A 503 -11.77 -32.66 6.05
C PRO A 503 -10.85 -31.50 6.44
N ASN A 504 -9.71 -31.34 5.76
CA ASN A 504 -8.71 -30.31 6.06
C ASN A 504 -8.96 -28.97 5.36
N LEU A 505 -9.99 -28.88 4.51
CA LEU A 505 -10.32 -27.65 3.78
C LEU A 505 -11.00 -26.63 4.69
N LEU A 506 -10.45 -25.41 4.71
CA LEU A 506 -11.10 -24.20 5.22
C LEU A 506 -11.82 -23.47 4.08
N VAL A 507 -13.03 -22.98 4.32
CA VAL A 507 -13.68 -21.99 3.46
C VAL A 507 -13.44 -20.59 4.04
N ILE A 508 -12.83 -19.72 3.23
CA ILE A 508 -12.67 -18.30 3.56
C ILE A 508 -13.79 -17.55 2.82
N SER A 509 -14.81 -17.12 3.56
CA SER A 509 -15.95 -16.40 2.99
C SER A 509 -15.67 -14.89 3.04
N ASP A 510 -15.28 -14.29 1.92
CA ASP A 510 -15.07 -12.85 1.78
C ASP A 510 -16.39 -12.14 1.51
N GLU A 511 -16.95 -11.53 2.56
CA GLU A 511 -18.30 -10.94 2.58
C GLU A 511 -18.29 -9.43 2.83
N VAL A 512 -17.24 -8.74 2.36
CA VAL A 512 -17.08 -7.29 2.58
C VAL A 512 -18.21 -6.44 1.98
N TYR A 513 -18.95 -6.97 1.00
CA TYR A 513 -20.03 -6.25 0.29
C TYR A 513 -21.45 -6.65 0.74
N LYS A 514 -21.61 -7.44 1.81
CA LYS A 514 -22.90 -8.05 2.21
C LYS A 514 -24.10 -7.08 2.36
N TYR A 515 -23.88 -5.80 2.66
CA TYR A 515 -24.96 -4.81 2.80
C TYR A 515 -25.38 -4.13 1.48
N MET A 516 -24.69 -4.44 0.38
CA MET A 516 -24.95 -3.88 -0.95
C MET A 516 -25.50 -4.99 -1.84
N ILE A 517 -26.68 -5.55 -1.51
CA ILE A 517 -27.37 -6.53 -2.35
C ILE A 517 -28.68 -5.90 -2.83
N PHE A 518 -28.78 -5.69 -4.12
CA PHE A 518 -29.91 -5.01 -4.75
C PHE A 518 -30.94 -6.00 -5.28
N ASP A 519 -30.45 -7.09 -5.89
CA ASP A 519 -31.25 -8.17 -6.44
C ASP A 519 -30.96 -9.45 -5.64
N PRO A 520 -31.70 -9.72 -4.56
CA PRO A 520 -31.36 -10.80 -3.64
C PRO A 520 -31.43 -12.18 -4.33
N PRO A 521 -30.49 -13.09 -4.02
CA PRO A 521 -30.57 -14.47 -4.45
C PRO A 521 -31.80 -15.17 -3.89
N SER A 522 -32.22 -16.23 -4.56
CA SER A 522 -33.17 -17.19 -4.00
C SER A 522 -32.64 -17.73 -2.67
N GLY A 523 -33.50 -17.75 -1.65
CA GLY A 523 -33.12 -18.16 -0.28
C GLY A 523 -32.44 -17.07 0.57
N GLY A 524 -32.29 -15.84 0.06
CA GLY A 524 -31.79 -14.70 0.82
C GLY A 524 -32.61 -14.39 2.08
N LEU A 525 -31.94 -13.89 3.12
CA LEU A 525 -32.60 -13.57 4.39
C LEU A 525 -33.58 -12.39 4.24
N ALA A 526 -34.72 -12.50 4.91
CA ALA A 526 -35.63 -11.37 5.08
C ALA A 526 -34.96 -10.22 5.85
N ASN A 527 -35.36 -8.98 5.54
CA ASN A 527 -34.86 -7.81 6.23
C ASN A 527 -35.13 -7.91 7.73
N GLN A 528 -34.08 -7.75 8.53
CA GLN A 528 -34.14 -7.57 9.97
C GLN A 528 -33.28 -6.36 10.33
N LYS A 529 -33.55 -5.74 11.48
CA LYS A 529 -32.71 -4.63 12.00
C LYS A 529 -31.24 -5.07 11.96
N ASP A 530 -30.39 -4.24 11.36
CA ASP A 530 -28.94 -4.44 11.19
C ASP A 530 -28.44 -5.73 10.48
N SER A 531 -29.34 -6.49 9.86
CA SER A 531 -29.00 -7.66 9.05
C SER A 531 -28.83 -7.31 7.56
N PRO A 532 -27.88 -7.93 6.86
CA PRO A 532 -27.69 -7.71 5.43
C PRO A 532 -28.86 -8.33 4.63
N ALA A 533 -29.78 -7.48 4.21
CA ALA A 533 -30.91 -7.81 3.35
C ALA A 533 -30.51 -8.74 2.19
N GLY A 534 -31.13 -9.92 2.10
CA GLY A 534 -30.90 -10.85 0.99
C GLY A 534 -29.55 -11.59 0.99
N HIS A 535 -28.62 -11.28 1.89
CA HIS A 535 -27.32 -11.98 1.94
C HIS A 535 -27.45 -13.35 2.61
N ILE A 536 -26.73 -14.33 2.08
CA ILE A 536 -26.60 -15.67 2.67
C ILE A 536 -25.18 -15.81 3.20
N HIS A 537 -25.02 -15.75 4.53
CA HIS A 537 -23.76 -16.05 5.18
C HIS A 537 -23.40 -17.52 4.96
N PHE A 538 -22.23 -17.79 4.38
CA PHE A 538 -21.83 -19.16 4.07
C PHE A 538 -21.69 -20.02 5.34
N ALA A 539 -21.19 -19.42 6.43
CA ALA A 539 -21.05 -20.07 7.74
C ALA A 539 -22.40 -20.47 8.39
N LYS A 540 -23.53 -19.97 7.89
CA LYS A 540 -24.89 -20.33 8.35
C LYS A 540 -25.40 -21.63 7.73
N LEU A 541 -24.80 -22.08 6.62
CA LEU A 541 -25.20 -23.33 5.99
C LEU A 541 -24.95 -24.53 6.92
N PRO A 542 -25.80 -25.57 6.87
CA PRO A 542 -25.65 -26.74 7.73
C PRO A 542 -24.25 -27.37 7.62
N GLY A 543 -23.57 -27.50 8.76
CA GLY A 543 -22.23 -28.09 8.85
C GLY A 543 -21.08 -27.23 8.32
N MET A 544 -21.32 -25.94 8.06
CA MET A 544 -20.28 -25.04 7.53
C MET A 544 -19.65 -24.10 8.56
N TRP A 545 -20.21 -23.97 9.77
CA TRP A 545 -19.60 -23.14 10.82
C TRP A 545 -18.18 -23.59 11.15
N GLU A 546 -17.98 -24.88 11.38
CA GLU A 546 -16.72 -25.50 11.79
C GLU A 546 -15.62 -25.37 10.71
N LYS A 547 -16.02 -25.04 9.48
CA LYS A 547 -15.16 -24.97 8.29
C LYS A 547 -15.06 -23.59 7.69
N THR A 548 -15.63 -22.55 8.30
CA THR A 548 -15.69 -21.23 7.68
C THR A 548 -15.07 -20.14 8.55
N LEU A 549 -14.18 -19.35 7.94
CA LEU A 549 -13.82 -18.02 8.44
C LEU A 549 -14.49 -16.97 7.55
N THR A 550 -15.35 -16.15 8.14
CA THR A 550 -16.03 -15.05 7.45
C THR A 550 -15.22 -13.76 7.59
N VAL A 551 -14.88 -13.14 6.47
CA VAL A 551 -14.14 -11.87 6.39
C VAL A 551 -15.11 -10.73 6.09
N SER A 552 -14.89 -9.57 6.71
CA SER A 552 -15.68 -8.36 6.44
C SER A 552 -14.88 -7.07 6.66
N SER A 553 -15.42 -5.94 6.18
CA SER A 553 -14.76 -4.63 6.18
C SER A 553 -15.70 -3.50 6.59
N ALA A 554 -15.25 -2.66 7.53
CA ALA A 554 -15.89 -1.36 7.80
C ALA A 554 -15.72 -0.41 6.61
N GLY A 555 -14.53 -0.41 6.00
CA GLY A 555 -14.19 0.47 4.88
C GLY A 555 -15.14 0.37 3.70
N LYS A 556 -15.57 -0.85 3.37
CA LYS A 556 -16.54 -1.09 2.29
C LYS A 556 -17.98 -0.75 2.68
N THR A 557 -18.34 -0.92 3.95
CA THR A 557 -19.70 -0.68 4.43
C THR A 557 -20.01 0.80 4.62
N PHE A 558 -19.04 1.60 5.11
CA PHE A 558 -19.28 2.98 5.55
C PHE A 558 -18.56 4.05 4.71
N GLY A 559 -17.97 3.67 3.57
CA GLY A 559 -17.24 4.61 2.71
C GLY A 559 -15.94 5.16 3.33
N ILE A 560 -15.36 4.45 4.29
CA ILE A 560 -14.15 4.84 5.05
C ILE A 560 -12.99 3.90 4.74
N THR A 561 -12.69 3.69 3.45
CA THR A 561 -11.64 2.74 3.02
C THR A 561 -10.27 3.05 3.65
N GLY A 562 -9.99 4.32 3.95
CA GLY A 562 -8.78 4.75 4.66
C GLY A 562 -8.71 4.40 6.16
N TRP A 563 -9.82 4.02 6.81
CA TRP A 563 -9.78 3.62 8.24
C TRP A 563 -9.15 2.25 8.46
N GLN A 564 -9.04 1.43 7.41
CA GLN A 564 -8.36 0.13 7.44
C GLN A 564 -8.78 -0.75 8.63
N ILE A 565 -10.09 -0.91 8.85
CA ILE A 565 -10.64 -1.87 9.82
C ILE A 565 -11.42 -2.97 9.10
N GLY A 566 -11.05 -4.21 9.37
CA GLY A 566 -11.80 -5.42 9.02
C GLY A 566 -11.91 -6.36 10.21
N TRP A 567 -12.52 -7.52 10.00
CA TRP A 567 -12.61 -8.55 11.03
C TRP A 567 -12.83 -9.93 10.44
N LEU A 568 -12.50 -10.94 11.24
CA LEU A 568 -12.78 -12.35 11.04
C LEU A 568 -13.84 -12.81 12.05
N ILE A 569 -14.77 -13.64 11.59
CA ILE A 569 -15.75 -14.36 12.41
C ILE A 569 -15.65 -15.85 12.08
N GLY A 570 -15.55 -16.70 13.10
CA GLY A 570 -15.52 -18.15 12.91
C GLY A 570 -15.21 -18.90 14.20
N PRO A 571 -15.12 -20.24 14.15
CA PRO A 571 -14.96 -21.06 15.33
C PRO A 571 -13.59 -20.85 15.98
N SER A 572 -13.52 -21.03 17.30
CA SER A 572 -12.29 -20.83 18.08
C SER A 572 -11.11 -21.65 17.58
N GLU A 573 -11.34 -22.87 17.05
CA GLU A 573 -10.27 -23.73 16.51
C GLU A 573 -9.47 -23.09 15.36
N TRP A 574 -10.13 -22.27 14.54
CA TRP A 574 -9.46 -21.51 13.47
C TRP A 574 -8.97 -20.15 13.97
N MET A 575 -9.65 -19.56 14.94
CA MET A 575 -9.34 -18.23 15.45
C MET A 575 -8.15 -18.24 16.42
N GLU A 576 -7.96 -19.29 17.22
CA GLU A 576 -6.86 -19.39 18.19
C GLU A 576 -5.47 -19.23 17.55
N PRO A 577 -5.11 -19.99 16.48
CA PRO A 577 -3.86 -19.78 15.77
C PRO A 577 -3.73 -18.35 15.20
N ILE A 578 -4.81 -17.79 14.67
CA ILE A 578 -4.83 -16.42 14.13
C ILE A 578 -4.50 -15.39 15.21
N GLN A 579 -5.11 -15.50 16.39
CA GLN A 579 -4.83 -14.61 17.51
C GLN A 579 -3.38 -14.74 18.01
N CYS A 580 -2.74 -15.90 17.84
CA CYS A 580 -1.31 -16.10 18.11
C CYS A 580 -0.41 -15.43 17.06
N TYR A 581 -0.82 -15.34 15.80
CA TYR A 581 -0.05 -14.66 14.74
C TYR A 581 -0.16 -13.13 14.81
N MET A 582 -1.32 -12.61 15.20
CA MET A 582 -1.62 -11.17 15.20
C MET A 582 -0.56 -10.28 15.89
N PRO A 583 -0.04 -10.60 17.09
CA PRO A 583 0.99 -9.80 17.75
C PRO A 583 2.25 -9.57 16.90
N ASN A 584 2.59 -10.52 16.02
CA ASN A 584 3.82 -10.50 15.22
C ASN A 584 3.62 -9.93 13.81
N LEU A 585 2.38 -9.58 13.44
CA LEU A 585 2.04 -9.10 12.09
C LEU A 585 1.48 -7.69 12.11
N GLN A 586 0.36 -7.49 12.82
CA GLN A 586 -0.28 -6.18 12.93
C GLN A 586 -0.13 -5.56 14.32
N PHE A 587 0.30 -6.36 15.30
CA PHE A 587 0.16 -6.09 16.74
C PHE A 587 -1.30 -5.84 17.15
N CYS A 588 -1.84 -4.65 16.93
CA CYS A 588 -3.27 -4.36 17.04
C CYS A 588 -3.72 -3.37 15.95
N ALA A 589 -4.99 -3.46 15.50
CA ALA A 589 -5.58 -2.43 14.66
C ALA A 589 -5.68 -1.08 15.41
N PRO A 590 -5.82 0.07 14.72
CA PRO A 590 -5.84 1.39 15.39
C PRO A 590 -6.97 1.54 16.43
N THR A 591 -6.62 1.94 17.66
CA THR A 591 -7.55 1.99 18.79
C THR A 591 -8.70 2.97 18.58
N LEU A 592 -8.41 4.20 18.11
CA LEU A 592 -9.41 5.26 17.95
C LEU A 592 -10.51 4.87 16.95
N THR A 593 -10.12 4.35 15.80
CA THR A 593 -11.07 4.01 14.74
C THR A 593 -11.91 2.78 15.14
N GLN A 594 -11.36 1.82 15.91
CA GLN A 594 -12.15 0.73 16.49
C GLN A 594 -13.19 1.21 17.50
N ARG A 595 -12.83 2.17 18.36
CA ARG A 595 -13.74 2.74 19.35
C ARG A 595 -14.86 3.54 18.69
N ALA A 596 -14.51 4.41 17.73
CA ALA A 596 -15.47 5.12 16.92
C ALA A 596 -16.41 4.16 16.20
N LEU A 597 -15.87 3.07 15.63
CA LEU A 597 -16.66 2.05 14.94
C LEU A 597 -17.72 1.42 15.83
N CYS A 598 -17.46 1.19 17.12
CA CYS A 598 -18.48 0.68 18.05
C CYS A 598 -19.77 1.52 18.04
N ARG A 599 -19.62 2.84 18.02
CA ARG A 599 -20.74 3.77 17.97
C ARG A 599 -21.37 3.82 16.58
N VAL A 600 -20.54 3.86 15.53
CA VAL A 600 -20.99 3.79 14.13
C VAL A 600 -21.87 2.57 13.90
N LEU A 601 -21.49 1.39 14.40
CA LEU A 601 -22.28 0.18 14.23
C LEU A 601 -23.67 0.29 14.88
N ARG A 602 -23.78 0.95 16.03
CA ARG A 602 -25.07 1.16 16.73
C ARG A 602 -25.93 2.18 16.00
N GLU A 603 -25.37 3.33 15.65
CA GLU A 603 -26.10 4.41 14.96
C GLU A 603 -26.53 4.00 13.54
N ALA A 604 -25.73 3.18 12.86
CA ALA A 604 -26.10 2.65 11.54
C ALA A 604 -27.34 1.74 11.56
N ALA A 605 -27.70 1.18 12.71
CA ALA A 605 -28.91 0.39 12.87
C ALA A 605 -30.17 1.24 13.09
N GLU A 606 -30.02 2.55 13.26
CA GLU A 606 -31.13 3.49 13.47
C GLU A 606 -31.59 4.12 12.14
N PRO A 607 -32.84 4.62 12.06
CA PRO A 607 -33.40 5.20 10.84
C PRO A 607 -32.51 6.29 10.23
N PHE A 608 -32.36 6.25 8.90
CA PHE A 608 -31.43 7.13 8.18
C PHE A 608 -32.00 7.55 6.83
N HIS A 609 -32.09 8.86 6.59
CA HIS A 609 -32.66 9.46 5.36
C HIS A 609 -33.97 8.82 4.86
N GLY A 610 -34.89 8.52 5.78
CA GLY A 610 -36.21 7.95 5.46
C GLY A 610 -36.22 6.43 5.27
N ALA A 611 -35.07 5.75 5.33
CA ALA A 611 -34.99 4.30 5.41
C ALA A 611 -34.98 3.81 6.87
N GLU A 612 -35.30 2.53 7.08
CA GLU A 612 -35.33 1.89 8.40
C GLU A 612 -33.97 1.86 9.09
N SER A 613 -32.87 1.87 8.33
CA SER A 613 -31.51 1.92 8.83
C SER A 613 -30.55 2.51 7.79
N TYR A 614 -29.33 2.87 8.20
CA TYR A 614 -28.26 3.22 7.26
C TYR A 614 -27.99 2.09 6.26
N TYR A 615 -28.06 0.83 6.68
CA TYR A 615 -27.79 -0.32 5.81
C TYR A 615 -28.83 -0.46 4.69
N GLU A 616 -30.10 -0.22 5.00
CA GLU A 616 -31.16 -0.23 3.97
C GLU A 616 -31.03 0.98 3.04
N TRP A 617 -30.72 2.16 3.57
CA TRP A 617 -30.42 3.32 2.75
C TRP A 617 -29.22 3.07 1.82
N LEU A 618 -28.14 2.48 2.34
CA LEU A 618 -26.94 2.12 1.58
C LEU A 618 -27.29 1.20 0.40
N ARG A 619 -28.09 0.17 0.66
CA ARG A 619 -28.59 -0.76 -0.35
C ARG A 619 -29.37 -0.02 -1.43
N GLN A 620 -30.32 0.84 -1.05
CA GLN A 620 -31.15 1.60 -1.99
C GLN A 620 -30.34 2.62 -2.81
N ASP A 621 -29.42 3.36 -2.18
CA ASP A 621 -28.60 4.35 -2.88
C ASP A 621 -27.67 3.69 -3.89
N TYR A 622 -27.00 2.60 -3.52
CA TYR A 622 -26.14 1.88 -4.46
C TYR A 622 -26.93 1.14 -5.55
N ALA A 623 -28.17 0.68 -5.29
CA ALA A 623 -29.05 0.15 -6.34
C ALA A 623 -29.35 1.23 -7.38
N ARG A 624 -29.71 2.44 -6.94
CA ARG A 624 -29.94 3.58 -7.83
C ARG A 624 -28.69 3.95 -8.64
N ARG A 625 -27.51 4.00 -8.01
CA ARG A 625 -26.23 4.27 -8.70
C ARG A 625 -25.89 3.18 -9.73
N ARG A 626 -26.14 1.91 -9.41
CA ARG A 626 -26.01 0.79 -10.35
C ARG A 626 -26.90 1.03 -11.56
N ASP A 627 -28.17 1.34 -11.34
CA ASP A 627 -29.15 1.51 -12.43
C ASP A 627 -28.78 2.67 -13.37
N ILE A 628 -28.29 3.79 -12.81
CA ILE A 628 -27.73 4.91 -13.60
C ILE A 628 -26.54 4.43 -14.45
N MET A 629 -25.60 3.70 -13.86
CA MET A 629 -24.42 3.22 -14.57
C MET A 629 -24.77 2.18 -15.65
N VAL A 630 -25.73 1.30 -15.39
CA VAL A 630 -26.23 0.33 -16.38
C VAL A 630 -26.83 1.08 -17.58
N ALA A 631 -27.73 2.02 -17.32
CA ALA A 631 -28.35 2.82 -18.38
C ALA A 631 -27.31 3.61 -19.18
N ALA A 632 -26.30 4.18 -18.51
CA ALA A 632 -25.21 4.90 -19.14
C ALA A 632 -24.37 4.03 -20.09
N LEU A 633 -24.02 2.80 -19.67
CA LEU A 633 -23.27 1.87 -20.50
C LEU A 633 -24.09 1.38 -21.69
N GLU A 634 -25.36 1.04 -21.46
CA GLU A 634 -26.24 0.57 -22.53
C GLU A 634 -26.53 1.65 -23.57
N ALA A 635 -26.64 2.91 -23.15
CA ALA A 635 -26.75 4.06 -24.05
C ALA A 635 -25.51 4.21 -24.95
N GLY A 636 -24.33 3.81 -24.49
CA GLY A 636 -23.09 3.75 -25.27
C GLY A 636 -22.84 2.43 -25.99
N GLY A 637 -23.86 1.56 -26.12
CA GLY A 637 -23.75 0.26 -26.78
C GLY A 637 -23.04 -0.84 -25.99
N ILE A 638 -22.68 -0.59 -24.72
CA ILE A 638 -21.96 -1.54 -23.87
C ILE A 638 -22.97 -2.36 -23.06
N LYS A 639 -23.12 -3.64 -23.43
CA LYS A 639 -24.00 -4.57 -22.70
C LYS A 639 -23.40 -4.95 -21.36
N THR A 640 -24.21 -4.96 -20.31
CA THR A 640 -23.72 -5.25 -18.95
C THR A 640 -23.91 -6.72 -18.57
N ALA A 641 -23.08 -7.23 -17.66
CA ALA A 641 -23.38 -8.45 -16.93
C ALA A 641 -24.28 -8.12 -15.74
N ARG A 642 -25.21 -9.03 -15.40
CA ARG A 642 -26.12 -8.87 -14.27
C ARG A 642 -25.31 -8.72 -12.97
N SER A 643 -25.50 -7.60 -12.29
CA SER A 643 -24.86 -7.27 -11.00
C SER A 643 -25.93 -7.21 -9.90
N GLN A 644 -25.89 -8.18 -9.00
CA GLN A 644 -26.83 -8.34 -7.88
C GLN A 644 -26.37 -7.58 -6.64
N GLY A 645 -25.08 -7.25 -6.52
CA GLY A 645 -24.53 -6.55 -5.37
C GLY A 645 -23.11 -6.03 -5.52
N GLY A 646 -22.60 -5.41 -4.46
CA GLY A 646 -21.34 -4.66 -4.46
C GLY A 646 -21.47 -3.33 -5.21
N PHE A 647 -20.35 -2.76 -5.65
CA PHE A 647 -20.35 -1.50 -6.39
C PHE A 647 -19.55 -1.53 -7.70
N PHE A 648 -19.43 -2.73 -8.27
CA PHE A 648 -18.78 -2.97 -9.55
C PHE A 648 -19.77 -3.55 -10.57
N LEU A 649 -19.50 -3.25 -11.83
CA LEU A 649 -20.25 -3.71 -12.97
C LEU A 649 -19.28 -4.14 -14.07
N LEU A 650 -19.57 -5.25 -14.75
CA LEU A 650 -18.81 -5.69 -15.92
C LEU A 650 -19.55 -5.29 -17.19
N GLY A 651 -18.90 -4.47 -18.02
CA GLY A 651 -19.39 -4.08 -19.34
C GLY A 651 -18.68 -4.86 -20.44
N ASP A 652 -19.44 -5.40 -21.39
CA ASP A 652 -18.93 -6.13 -22.56
C ASP A 652 -18.32 -5.15 -23.56
N ILE A 653 -17.00 -5.16 -23.65
CA ILE A 653 -16.22 -4.23 -24.48
C ILE A 653 -15.87 -4.82 -25.85
N SER A 654 -16.35 -6.02 -26.19
CA SER A 654 -15.97 -6.71 -27.43
C SER A 654 -16.34 -5.93 -28.69
N GLY A 655 -17.41 -5.12 -28.63
CA GLY A 655 -17.89 -4.30 -29.75
C GLY A 655 -17.25 -2.92 -29.84
N LEU A 656 -16.45 -2.51 -28.85
CA LEU A 656 -15.87 -1.16 -28.82
C LEU A 656 -14.60 -1.04 -29.66
N CYS A 657 -13.86 -2.14 -29.77
CA CYS A 657 -12.46 -2.18 -30.19
C CYS A 657 -12.29 -3.12 -31.40
N GLY A 658 -11.50 -2.70 -32.40
CA GLY A 658 -11.32 -3.42 -33.68
C GLY A 658 -11.64 -2.54 -34.89
N PRO A 659 -11.50 -3.04 -36.14
CA PRO A 659 -11.66 -2.25 -37.37
C PRO A 659 -13.02 -1.56 -37.53
N GLU A 660 -14.07 -2.16 -36.97
CA GLU A 660 -15.45 -1.66 -37.04
C GLU A 660 -15.94 -1.08 -35.70
N GLY A 661 -15.08 -1.03 -34.69
CA GLY A 661 -15.44 -0.52 -33.37
C GLY A 661 -15.33 1.00 -33.29
N PRO A 662 -16.17 1.69 -32.48
CA PRO A 662 -16.13 3.14 -32.32
C PRO A 662 -14.79 3.67 -31.76
N LEU A 663 -13.97 2.81 -31.14
CA LEU A 663 -12.65 3.16 -30.62
C LEU A 663 -11.50 2.72 -31.54
N HIS A 664 -11.74 2.44 -32.82
CA HIS A 664 -10.74 1.86 -33.73
C HIS A 664 -9.37 2.57 -33.71
N GLU A 665 -9.36 3.89 -33.94
CA GLU A 665 -8.12 4.66 -34.07
C GLU A 665 -7.31 4.70 -32.76
N SER A 666 -7.96 5.04 -31.64
CA SER A 666 -7.32 5.09 -30.33
C SER A 666 -6.99 3.70 -29.78
N TRP A 667 -7.70 2.65 -30.21
CA TRP A 667 -7.32 1.26 -30.00
C TRP A 667 -6.02 0.91 -30.70
N GLU A 668 -5.91 1.17 -32.01
CA GLU A 668 -4.70 0.89 -32.80
C GLU A 668 -3.50 1.63 -32.22
N ALA A 669 -3.67 2.91 -31.85
CA ALA A 669 -2.64 3.70 -31.21
C ALA A 669 -2.22 3.18 -29.82
N SER A 670 -3.11 2.44 -29.14
CA SER A 670 -2.88 1.89 -27.80
C SER A 670 -2.27 0.49 -27.80
N LEU A 671 -2.11 -0.14 -28.96
CA LEU A 671 -1.63 -1.52 -29.08
C LEU A 671 -0.22 -1.66 -28.50
N ARG A 672 -0.03 -2.72 -27.69
CA ARG A 672 1.27 -3.13 -27.16
C ARG A 672 1.49 -4.61 -27.46
N PRO A 673 2.73 -5.03 -27.80
CA PRO A 673 3.04 -6.44 -28.01
C PRO A 673 2.67 -7.30 -26.79
N ASP A 674 2.13 -8.49 -27.05
CA ASP A 674 1.82 -9.53 -26.05
C ASP A 674 0.85 -9.11 -24.92
N GLU A 675 0.12 -8.02 -25.09
CA GLU A 675 -0.85 -7.53 -24.11
C GLU A 675 -2.27 -8.09 -24.35
N ALA A 676 -3.02 -8.26 -23.26
CA ALA A 676 -4.41 -8.69 -23.34
C ALA A 676 -5.30 -7.56 -23.90
N LYS A 677 -6.26 -7.94 -24.75
CA LYS A 677 -7.13 -7.02 -25.48
C LYS A 677 -7.86 -6.01 -24.58
N ASP A 678 -8.34 -6.44 -23.43
CA ASP A 678 -9.06 -5.57 -22.52
C ASP A 678 -8.20 -4.41 -21.96
N TRP A 679 -6.89 -4.60 -21.79
CA TRP A 679 -5.98 -3.51 -21.39
C TRP A 679 -5.93 -2.41 -22.45
N THR A 680 -5.74 -2.81 -23.70
CA THR A 680 -5.72 -1.88 -24.84
C THR A 680 -7.07 -1.15 -24.95
N CYS A 681 -8.19 -1.84 -24.72
CA CYS A 681 -9.53 -1.23 -24.83
C CYS A 681 -9.76 -0.21 -23.71
N CYS A 682 -9.37 -0.54 -22.48
CA CYS A 682 -9.51 0.38 -21.36
C CYS A 682 -8.65 1.64 -21.55
N ARG A 683 -7.47 1.53 -22.18
CA ARG A 683 -6.67 2.71 -22.55
C ARG A 683 -7.30 3.52 -23.69
N ALA A 684 -7.82 2.86 -24.72
CA ALA A 684 -8.53 3.52 -25.81
C ALA A 684 -9.76 4.29 -25.30
N LEU A 685 -10.55 3.68 -24.41
CA LEU A 685 -11.72 4.30 -23.79
C LEU A 685 -11.34 5.56 -22.97
N ALA A 686 -10.21 5.50 -22.27
CA ALA A 686 -9.69 6.64 -21.52
C ALA A 686 -9.13 7.74 -22.44
N ALA A 687 -8.50 7.37 -23.56
CA ALA A 687 -7.95 8.34 -24.51
C ALA A 687 -9.04 9.05 -25.32
N GLU A 688 -10.05 8.31 -25.79
CA GLU A 688 -11.07 8.81 -26.71
C GLU A 688 -12.13 9.64 -26.00
N ILE A 689 -12.74 9.07 -24.95
CA ILE A 689 -13.90 9.67 -24.28
C ILE A 689 -13.61 10.05 -22.83
N GLY A 690 -12.36 9.84 -22.37
CA GLY A 690 -11.94 10.14 -21.00
C GLY A 690 -12.65 9.30 -19.95
N ILE A 691 -13.03 8.04 -20.25
CA ILE A 691 -13.57 7.11 -19.25
C ILE A 691 -12.49 6.12 -18.86
N VAL A 692 -12.00 6.21 -17.63
CA VAL A 692 -11.03 5.23 -17.10
C VAL A 692 -11.82 4.08 -16.48
N SER A 693 -11.67 2.90 -17.06
CA SER A 693 -12.17 1.63 -16.53
C SER A 693 -11.00 0.70 -16.20
N LEU A 694 -11.26 -0.52 -15.73
CA LEU A 694 -10.21 -1.51 -15.47
C LEU A 694 -10.36 -2.78 -16.31
N PRO A 695 -9.28 -3.29 -16.91
CA PRO A 695 -9.30 -4.59 -17.58
C PRO A 695 -9.52 -5.70 -16.54
N VAL A 696 -10.23 -6.75 -16.96
CA VAL A 696 -10.62 -7.86 -16.07
C VAL A 696 -9.65 -9.04 -16.17
N SER A 697 -8.90 -9.16 -17.26
CA SER A 697 -7.95 -10.24 -17.52
C SER A 697 -6.90 -10.49 -16.43
N PRO A 698 -6.48 -9.51 -15.59
CA PRO A 698 -5.61 -9.78 -14.44
C PRO A 698 -6.29 -10.55 -13.30
N PHE A 699 -7.63 -10.53 -13.24
CA PHE A 699 -8.47 -11.26 -12.28
C PHE A 699 -8.73 -12.71 -12.72
N PHE A 700 -8.14 -13.17 -13.82
CA PHE A 700 -8.24 -14.54 -14.31
C PHE A 700 -6.86 -15.23 -14.28
N GLY A 701 -6.87 -16.55 -14.18
CA GLY A 701 -5.72 -17.41 -14.40
C GLY A 701 -5.27 -17.42 -15.87
N ALA A 702 -4.03 -17.85 -16.10
CA ALA A 702 -3.46 -17.90 -17.44
C ALA A 702 -4.18 -18.90 -18.37
N GLY A 703 -4.73 -19.98 -17.80
CA GLY A 703 -5.42 -21.05 -18.52
C GLY A 703 -6.90 -20.79 -18.83
N SER A 704 -7.49 -19.70 -18.31
CA SER A 704 -8.91 -19.40 -18.47
C SER A 704 -9.24 -19.04 -19.92
N ALA A 705 -10.46 -19.38 -20.35
CA ALA A 705 -10.91 -19.18 -21.72
C ALA A 705 -10.79 -17.70 -22.14
N LYS A 706 -9.98 -17.45 -23.20
CA LYS A 706 -9.65 -16.09 -23.66
C LYS A 706 -10.88 -15.25 -23.99
N ASN A 707 -11.94 -15.88 -24.50
CA ASN A 707 -13.18 -15.21 -24.90
C ASN A 707 -13.96 -14.60 -23.73
N ILE A 708 -13.78 -15.07 -22.50
CA ILE A 708 -14.39 -14.45 -21.31
C ILE A 708 -13.37 -13.55 -20.61
N ARG A 709 -12.12 -14.01 -20.52
CA ARG A 709 -11.03 -13.34 -19.81
C ARG A 709 -10.76 -11.90 -20.30
N THR A 710 -10.90 -11.64 -21.61
CA THR A 710 -10.60 -10.31 -22.19
C THR A 710 -11.83 -9.62 -22.78
N ARG A 711 -13.03 -10.09 -22.44
CA ARG A 711 -14.28 -9.56 -23.01
C ARG A 711 -14.85 -8.39 -22.23
N PHE A 712 -14.59 -8.33 -20.93
CA PHE A 712 -15.20 -7.36 -20.05
C PHE A 712 -14.20 -6.31 -19.58
N ALA A 713 -14.70 -5.10 -19.35
CA ALA A 713 -14.07 -4.10 -18.49
C ALA A 713 -14.90 -3.93 -17.22
N ARG A 714 -14.22 -3.62 -16.10
CA ARG A 714 -14.85 -3.33 -14.81
C ARG A 714 -15.04 -1.83 -14.64
N PHE A 715 -16.26 -1.45 -14.27
CA PHE A 715 -16.66 -0.09 -13.93
C PHE A 715 -17.11 -0.02 -12.47
N CYS A 716 -16.70 1.03 -11.76
CA CYS A 716 -17.03 1.31 -10.38
C CYS A 716 -18.07 2.42 -10.31
N PHE A 717 -19.24 2.13 -9.76
CA PHE A 717 -20.33 3.10 -9.60
C PHE A 717 -20.44 3.66 -8.17
N ALA A 718 -19.47 3.37 -7.30
CA ALA A 718 -19.29 4.09 -6.04
C ALA A 718 -18.76 5.51 -6.31
N LYS A 719 -19.61 6.36 -6.91
CA LYS A 719 -19.27 7.71 -7.35
C LYS A 719 -20.44 8.65 -7.11
N THR A 720 -20.19 9.94 -6.94
CA THR A 720 -21.24 10.98 -6.83
C THR A 720 -22.13 11.00 -8.05
N ASP A 721 -23.35 11.53 -7.88
CA ASP A 721 -24.33 11.63 -8.96
C ASP A 721 -23.78 12.45 -10.14
N ALA A 722 -23.13 13.57 -9.85
CA ALA A 722 -22.47 14.40 -10.88
C ALA A 722 -21.40 13.63 -11.67
N THR A 723 -20.61 12.77 -11.02
CA THR A 723 -19.62 11.94 -11.70
C THR A 723 -20.29 10.87 -12.58
N LEU A 724 -21.39 10.26 -12.12
CA LEU A 724 -22.14 9.28 -12.91
C LEU A 724 -22.87 9.92 -14.10
N GLU A 725 -23.42 11.12 -13.93
CA GLU A 725 -24.02 11.90 -15.01
C GLU A 725 -23.00 12.30 -16.08
N GLU A 726 -21.81 12.73 -15.66
CA GLU A 726 -20.72 13.03 -16.59
C GLU A 726 -20.22 11.77 -17.31
N ALA A 727 -20.12 10.64 -16.60
CA ALA A 727 -19.83 9.37 -17.23
C ALA A 727 -20.87 9.00 -18.30
N ALA A 728 -22.17 9.19 -17.99
CA ALA A 728 -23.25 8.91 -18.93
C ALA A 728 -23.17 9.75 -20.21
N LYS A 729 -22.88 11.06 -20.09
CA LYS A 729 -22.69 11.93 -21.27
C LYS A 729 -21.56 11.45 -22.16
N ARG A 730 -20.43 11.07 -21.58
CA ARG A 730 -19.25 10.59 -22.32
C ARG A 730 -19.51 9.24 -22.97
N LEU A 731 -20.11 8.30 -22.25
CA LEU A 731 -20.43 6.97 -22.78
C LEU A 731 -21.44 7.04 -23.93
N ALA A 732 -22.40 7.96 -23.90
CA ALA A 732 -23.36 8.16 -24.98
C ALA A 732 -22.72 8.59 -26.31
N SER A 733 -21.47 9.11 -26.30
CA SER A 733 -20.75 9.45 -27.53
C SER A 733 -20.23 8.25 -28.33
N LEU A 734 -20.30 7.04 -27.76
CA LEU A 734 -19.92 5.79 -28.44
C LEU A 734 -21.02 5.22 -29.36
N ALA A 735 -22.23 5.77 -29.27
CA ALA A 735 -23.45 5.22 -29.87
C ALA A 735 -23.67 5.58 -31.35
#